data_AF-A0A2Y9KW97-F1
#
_entry.id   AF-A0A2Y9KW97-F1
#
_cell.length_a   1.000
_cell.length_b   1.000
_cell.length_c   1.000
_cell.angle_alpha   90.00
_cell.angle_beta   90.00
_cell.angle_gamma   90.00
#
_symmetry.space_group_name_H-M   'P 1'
#
loop_
_entity.id
_entity.type
_entity.pdbx_description
1 polymer ?
#
loop_
_entity_poly.entity_id
_entity_poly.type
_entity_poly.pdbx_seq_one_letter_code
_entity_poly.pdbx_strand_id
1 'polypeptide(L)'
;MTDGSSSSFFHDFGLLLYLEELNKEELNKFKLFLKNETVEPRDCQIPWAEVKKAKRKDLASLMKKYYPGEQAWNVALKIFGKMNLKDLCERATAEINWTAQTMGPGDAGTQEEQDGQETVQGDGTEYRIQIKEKFCIMWDKKSLFGEPEDFHLGVAQEDQELLEHLFDVDVKTGEQPQTIVLQGAAGVGKTTLVRKAIVDWAQGNLYQQRFSYVFYFNAREINQLREQSFVQMVSKDWPSREGPIERIMSEPSSLLFIIDSFDELNFAFEEPEFVLCEDWTQVHPVSFLMSSLLRKVMLPESSLLVTTRPTACKKLKPLLKNQRSVELLGMSESARKEYIYQFFEDKKRAFQVFNSLRSNEMLFSMCKVPLVCWAICTYLEQQMEMGGNVSLTCKTTTTLFTCYISSFFAPVDGSCTSLPNQTQLRSLCHLAAKGVWTLTSVFYREDLRKHGLTKSDVSIFLDRNILQKDMEYENCYVFTHLHVQEFLAAMFYVLKDNWEIRDRSLQSFEDVKLLLEANSGQDPHLTQMKCFLFGLLNEDLVKQLETTLNCTMSLEIKGKILRWLEILGKSEHFPTQLEFLELFLCLYETQDEAFISQAMKPFQKAVIDVCGKVHLLVSSFCLKHCQCLRAFKLSVTVSCETMLNSSHPAALWQRDGGHITHCWQDLCSVLRTNEHLRELELCHSNLGELAMKTFYQELRHPNCKLQKLLLRFLSFPGGCQDIANSLTDNQNLIHLDLKGSDIGDNGVKSLCEALKHPECKLQNLSLESCDLTTVCCLNISKALLRSQSLRFLNLSTNHLLDDGIKLLCEALGHPKCHLERLSLESCGLTVAGCEDLSLAVINNKMLTHLCLADNILGDDGIKFVTDALKNPQCNLQSLVLRRCHFTSLSGEHLSSALLCNRSLTHLDLGSNWLQDDGVKLLCDAFRHPSCHLQELELLGCVLTSTCCLDLASAILNNTHLRSLDLGHNELQDDGVKVLSEALRHPNCNIERLGLEYCGLTSLCCQDLSSVLRSNQNLIKINLRQNTLGHEGVMKLCEVLRSPECKLKVLGVCKEAFDEEAWKLLEAVQVSNPHLIIKRDYTDHNDEDGSWWRCT
;
A
#
# COMPACT_ATOMS: atom_id res chain seq x y z
N MET A 1 6.37 -5.90 -47.09
CA MET A 1 7.56 -6.07 -47.94
C MET A 1 8.01 -4.66 -48.32
N THR A 2 9.16 -4.13 -47.94
CA THR A 2 10.44 -4.72 -47.48
C THR A 2 11.05 -3.90 -46.34
N ASP A 3 11.80 -4.61 -45.51
CA ASP A 3 12.49 -4.20 -44.28
C ASP A 3 13.50 -3.05 -44.43
N GLY A 4 13.74 -2.41 -43.28
CA GLY A 4 14.85 -1.49 -43.04
C GLY A 4 15.16 -1.41 -41.54
N SER A 5 15.45 -2.57 -40.93
CA SER A 5 15.97 -2.69 -39.56
C SER A 5 17.47 -2.36 -39.51
N SER A 6 17.88 -1.32 -38.79
CA SER A 6 19.28 -1.12 -38.37
C SER A 6 19.50 -1.73 -36.99
N SER A 7 20.27 -2.81 -37.00
CA SER A 7 20.47 -3.86 -36.00
C SER A 7 21.46 -3.51 -34.88
N SER A 8 21.14 -4.03 -33.68
CA SER A 8 22.02 -4.60 -32.65
C SER A 8 23.55 -4.47 -32.83
N PHE A 9 24.18 -3.77 -31.89
CA PHE A 9 25.63 -3.52 -31.79
C PHE A 9 26.52 -4.77 -31.54
N PHE A 10 25.97 -5.97 -31.43
CA PHE A 10 26.73 -7.23 -31.44
C PHE A 10 25.94 -8.26 -32.24
N HIS A 11 26.51 -8.76 -33.34
CA HIS A 11 25.83 -9.67 -34.26
C HIS A 11 25.17 -10.85 -33.52
N ASP A 12 23.94 -11.20 -33.93
CA ASP A 12 23.20 -12.26 -33.25
C ASP A 12 23.87 -13.66 -33.35
N PHE A 13 24.88 -13.81 -34.21
CA PHE A 13 25.58 -15.06 -34.52
C PHE A 13 27.04 -15.15 -34.07
N GLY A 14 27.67 -14.08 -33.56
CA GLY A 14 29.12 -14.06 -33.29
C GLY A 14 29.58 -15.11 -32.27
N LEU A 15 29.01 -15.11 -31.05
CA LEU A 15 29.38 -16.07 -30.00
C LEU A 15 29.09 -17.53 -30.37
N LEU A 16 28.08 -17.76 -31.21
CA LEU A 16 27.72 -19.09 -31.68
C LEU A 16 28.81 -19.72 -32.54
N LEU A 17 29.44 -18.93 -33.43
CA LEU A 17 30.53 -19.40 -34.30
C LEU A 17 31.70 -19.97 -33.47
N TYR A 18 32.10 -19.26 -32.41
CA TYR A 18 33.17 -19.71 -31.51
C TYR A 18 32.80 -20.95 -30.68
N LEU A 19 31.52 -21.09 -30.30
CA LEU A 19 31.05 -22.29 -29.61
C LEU A 19 30.94 -23.50 -30.57
N GLU A 20 30.72 -23.28 -31.86
CA GLU A 20 30.72 -24.30 -32.92
C GLU A 20 32.10 -24.90 -33.19
N GLU A 21 33.17 -24.14 -33.00
CA GLU A 21 34.55 -24.61 -33.12
C GLU A 21 34.99 -25.53 -31.98
N LEU A 22 34.32 -25.48 -30.82
CA LEU A 22 34.60 -26.41 -29.72
C LEU A 22 34.18 -27.83 -30.08
N ASN A 23 35.08 -28.80 -29.91
CA ASN A 23 34.70 -30.20 -30.00
C ASN A 23 33.80 -30.62 -28.80
N LYS A 24 33.29 -31.86 -28.81
CA LYS A 24 32.31 -32.31 -27.80
C LYS A 24 32.87 -32.32 -26.37
N GLU A 25 34.17 -32.58 -26.20
CA GLU A 25 34.82 -32.57 -24.88
C GLU A 25 35.10 -31.15 -24.39
N GLU A 26 35.55 -30.27 -25.28
CA GLU A 26 35.77 -28.85 -25.02
C GLU A 26 34.47 -28.15 -24.66
N LEU A 27 33.36 -28.41 -25.37
CA LEU A 27 32.06 -27.83 -25.06
C LEU A 27 31.57 -28.24 -23.65
N ASN A 28 31.82 -29.49 -23.24
CA ASN A 28 31.47 -29.94 -21.89
C ASN A 28 32.34 -29.30 -20.81
N LYS A 29 33.64 -29.10 -21.09
CA LYS A 29 34.53 -28.31 -20.20
C LYS A 29 34.08 -26.86 -20.11
N PHE A 30 33.74 -26.23 -21.23
CA PHE A 30 33.23 -24.86 -21.28
C PHE A 30 32.00 -24.69 -20.39
N LYS A 31 31.02 -25.60 -20.49
CA LYS A 31 29.84 -25.62 -19.60
C LYS A 31 30.23 -25.74 -18.13
N LEU A 32 31.16 -26.63 -17.80
CA LEU A 32 31.59 -26.83 -16.41
C LEU A 32 32.25 -25.58 -15.81
N PHE A 33 33.04 -24.86 -16.61
CA PHE A 33 33.63 -23.58 -16.19
C PHE A 33 32.58 -22.47 -16.09
N LEU A 34 31.60 -22.43 -17.00
CA LEU A 34 30.48 -21.50 -16.93
C LEU A 34 29.65 -21.67 -15.65
N LYS A 35 29.52 -22.89 -15.12
CA LYS A 35 28.89 -23.15 -13.81
C LYS A 35 29.65 -22.51 -12.64
N ASN A 36 30.98 -22.49 -12.73
CA ASN A 36 31.85 -22.13 -11.62
C ASN A 36 32.34 -20.67 -11.71
N GLU A 37 31.96 -19.92 -12.74
CA GLU A 37 32.30 -18.50 -12.85
C GLU A 37 31.39 -17.67 -11.94
N THR A 38 32.01 -16.98 -11.00
CA THR A 38 31.37 -15.97 -10.14
C THR A 38 31.66 -14.60 -10.76
N VAL A 39 30.72 -14.08 -11.55
CA VAL A 39 30.71 -12.68 -11.97
C VAL A 39 29.82 -11.93 -10.99
N GLU A 40 30.38 -10.95 -10.28
CA GLU A 40 29.58 -9.98 -9.51
C GLU A 40 28.94 -9.00 -10.50
N PRO A 41 27.64 -8.65 -10.34
CA PRO A 41 26.75 -8.96 -9.21
C PRO A 41 26.18 -10.39 -9.25
N ARG A 42 25.99 -11.00 -8.06
CA ARG A 42 25.66 -12.43 -7.84
C ARG A 42 24.34 -12.95 -8.43
N ASP A 43 23.58 -12.13 -9.16
CA ASP A 43 22.20 -12.45 -9.57
C ASP A 43 22.04 -12.99 -11.00
N CYS A 44 23.13 -13.12 -11.77
CA CYS A 44 23.07 -13.61 -13.15
C CYS A 44 23.72 -15.00 -13.35
N GLN A 45 23.41 -16.00 -12.52
CA GLN A 45 23.84 -17.39 -12.78
C GLN A 45 22.82 -18.15 -13.64
N ILE A 46 23.27 -18.62 -14.80
CA ILE A 46 22.45 -19.45 -15.70
C ILE A 46 22.12 -20.79 -15.00
N PRO A 47 20.85 -21.19 -14.89
CA PRO A 47 20.48 -22.45 -14.25
C PRO A 47 21.23 -23.66 -14.83
N TRP A 48 21.93 -24.42 -13.99
CA TRP A 48 22.78 -25.54 -14.44
C TRP A 48 22.00 -26.62 -15.20
N ALA A 49 20.72 -26.81 -14.87
CA ALA A 49 19.84 -27.75 -15.58
C ALA A 49 19.68 -27.39 -17.06
N GLU A 50 19.63 -26.09 -17.38
CA GLU A 50 19.52 -25.56 -18.74
C GLU A 50 20.87 -25.66 -19.47
N VAL A 51 21.96 -25.21 -18.84
CA VAL A 51 23.33 -25.29 -19.40
C VAL A 51 23.75 -26.73 -19.72
N LYS A 52 23.42 -27.68 -18.85
CA LYS A 52 23.78 -29.09 -19.02
C LYS A 52 23.15 -29.69 -20.28
N LYS A 53 21.88 -29.35 -20.57
CA LYS A 53 21.12 -29.87 -21.73
C LYS A 53 21.28 -29.04 -23.00
N ALA A 54 21.69 -27.77 -22.89
CA ALA A 54 21.81 -26.85 -24.01
C ALA A 54 22.73 -27.35 -25.12
N LYS A 55 22.31 -27.27 -26.39
CA LYS A 55 23.24 -27.39 -27.53
C LYS A 55 23.97 -26.06 -27.73
N ARG A 56 24.94 -26.00 -28.64
CA ARG A 56 25.80 -24.81 -28.84
C ARG A 56 25.00 -23.52 -29.10
N LYS A 57 23.97 -23.61 -29.94
CA LYS A 57 23.02 -22.53 -30.25
C LYS A 57 22.23 -22.09 -29.01
N ASP A 58 21.69 -23.04 -28.28
CA ASP A 58 20.92 -22.76 -27.06
C ASP A 58 21.83 -22.14 -25.98
N LEU A 59 23.08 -22.60 -25.86
CA LEU A 59 24.06 -22.08 -24.92
C LEU A 59 24.45 -20.63 -25.24
N ALA A 60 24.66 -20.29 -26.52
CA ALA A 60 24.90 -18.92 -26.94
C ALA A 60 23.73 -17.99 -26.60
N SER A 61 22.49 -18.46 -26.81
CA SER A 61 21.28 -17.70 -26.48
C SER A 61 21.09 -17.51 -24.97
N LEU A 62 21.38 -18.54 -24.17
CA LEU A 62 21.35 -18.46 -22.71
C LEU A 62 22.39 -17.47 -22.20
N MET A 63 23.62 -17.51 -22.72
CA MET A 63 24.67 -16.56 -22.32
C MET A 63 24.29 -15.12 -22.63
N LYS A 64 23.67 -14.84 -23.79
CA LYS A 64 23.18 -13.48 -24.11
C LYS A 64 22.01 -13.03 -23.23
N LYS A 65 21.13 -13.96 -22.86
CA LYS A 65 19.96 -13.68 -22.01
C LYS A 65 20.38 -13.26 -20.59
N TYR A 66 21.38 -13.94 -20.01
CA TYR A 66 21.81 -13.70 -18.63
C TYR A 66 23.01 -12.74 -18.52
N TYR A 67 23.78 -12.55 -19.59
CA TYR A 67 24.90 -11.61 -19.67
C TYR A 67 24.71 -10.66 -20.88
N PRO A 68 23.97 -9.55 -20.73
CA PRO A 68 23.68 -8.64 -21.84
C PRO A 68 24.93 -7.86 -22.31
N GLY A 69 24.97 -7.53 -23.61
CA GLY A 69 26.04 -6.72 -24.21
C GLY A 69 27.40 -7.41 -24.28
N GLU A 70 28.47 -6.68 -23.96
CA GLU A 70 29.86 -7.19 -23.97
C GLU A 70 30.15 -8.23 -22.87
N GLN A 71 29.28 -8.35 -21.87
CA GLN A 71 29.49 -9.26 -20.73
C GLN A 71 29.52 -10.74 -21.16
N ALA A 72 28.64 -11.15 -22.09
CA ALA A 72 28.66 -12.52 -22.62
C ALA A 72 29.99 -12.89 -23.27
N TRP A 73 30.61 -11.94 -23.98
CA TRP A 73 31.92 -12.12 -24.61
C TRP A 73 33.05 -12.15 -23.59
N ASN A 74 33.03 -11.27 -22.59
CA ASN A 74 34.02 -11.25 -21.51
C ASN A 74 34.02 -12.55 -20.71
N VAL A 75 32.85 -13.12 -20.42
CA VAL A 75 32.72 -14.43 -19.77
C VAL A 75 33.25 -15.54 -20.67
N ALA A 76 32.89 -15.54 -21.96
CA ALA A 76 33.36 -16.55 -22.90
C ALA A 76 34.89 -16.52 -23.08
N LEU A 77 35.50 -15.34 -23.22
CA LEU A 77 36.95 -15.16 -23.33
C LEU A 77 37.69 -15.63 -22.08
N LYS A 78 37.18 -15.31 -20.87
CA LYS A 78 37.75 -15.83 -19.62
C LYS A 78 37.72 -17.36 -19.58
N ILE A 79 36.64 -17.98 -20.02
CA ILE A 79 36.50 -19.44 -20.04
C ILE A 79 37.42 -20.06 -21.10
N PHE A 80 37.49 -19.51 -22.31
CA PHE A 80 38.43 -19.96 -23.35
C PHE A 80 39.89 -19.87 -22.86
N GLY A 81 40.23 -18.80 -22.15
CA GLY A 81 41.54 -18.63 -21.49
C GLY A 81 41.80 -19.73 -20.44
N LYS A 82 40.83 -20.02 -19.57
CA LYS A 82 40.92 -21.12 -18.58
C LYS A 82 41.00 -22.51 -19.23
N MET A 83 40.41 -22.68 -20.41
CA MET A 83 40.51 -23.91 -21.20
C MET A 83 41.81 -24.03 -22.01
N ASN A 84 42.69 -23.02 -21.94
CA ASN A 84 43.96 -22.93 -22.65
C ASN A 84 43.80 -22.89 -24.19
N LEU A 85 42.66 -22.40 -24.68
CA LEU A 85 42.33 -22.26 -26.11
C LEU A 85 42.78 -20.88 -26.63
N LYS A 86 44.09 -20.65 -26.65
CA LYS A 86 44.67 -19.34 -26.97
C LYS A 86 44.32 -18.82 -28.37
N ASP A 87 44.28 -19.71 -29.37
CA ASP A 87 43.91 -19.35 -30.74
C ASP A 87 42.48 -18.75 -30.83
N LEU A 88 41.52 -19.40 -30.16
CA LEU A 88 40.13 -18.92 -30.10
C LEU A 88 40.02 -17.60 -29.33
N CYS A 89 40.78 -17.44 -28.24
CA CYS A 89 40.85 -16.16 -27.51
C CYS A 89 41.43 -15.03 -28.36
N GLU A 90 42.53 -15.28 -29.06
CA GLU A 90 43.20 -14.28 -29.90
C GLU A 90 42.31 -13.88 -31.08
N ARG A 91 41.64 -14.84 -31.73
CA ARG A 91 40.70 -14.58 -32.83
C ARG A 91 39.45 -13.84 -32.37
N ALA A 92 38.84 -14.24 -31.26
CA ALA A 92 37.67 -13.55 -30.70
C ALA A 92 38.02 -12.14 -30.21
N THR A 93 39.18 -11.95 -29.58
CA THR A 93 39.65 -10.62 -29.14
C THR A 93 40.02 -9.74 -30.32
N ALA A 94 40.62 -10.31 -31.38
CA ALA A 94 40.90 -9.60 -32.62
C ALA A 94 39.62 -9.22 -33.36
N GLU A 95 38.57 -10.04 -33.34
CA GLU A 95 37.27 -9.70 -33.93
C GLU A 95 36.58 -8.58 -33.14
N ILE A 96 36.57 -8.65 -31.80
CA ILE A 96 36.06 -7.58 -30.92
C ILE A 96 36.83 -6.26 -31.17
N ASN A 97 38.16 -6.33 -31.24
CA ASN A 97 39.01 -5.16 -31.50
C ASN A 97 38.92 -4.66 -32.94
N TRP A 98 38.71 -5.53 -33.93
CA TRP A 98 38.53 -5.15 -35.33
C TRP A 98 37.19 -4.43 -35.53
N THR A 99 36.11 -4.85 -34.85
CA THR A 99 34.85 -4.10 -34.81
C THR A 99 34.95 -2.78 -34.05
N ALA A 100 35.82 -2.69 -33.04
CA ALA A 100 36.11 -1.42 -32.36
C ALA A 100 37.02 -0.47 -33.18
N GLN A 101 37.90 -1.01 -34.04
CA GLN A 101 38.86 -0.25 -34.86
C GLN A 101 38.38 0.03 -36.30
N THR A 102 37.27 -0.56 -36.75
CA THR A 102 36.59 -0.15 -37.99
C THR A 102 35.71 1.09 -37.81
N MET A 103 35.68 1.67 -36.60
CA MET A 103 35.34 3.08 -36.38
C MET A 103 36.39 3.76 -35.49
N GLY A 104 37.53 4.07 -36.11
CA GLY A 104 38.50 5.08 -35.68
C GLY A 104 38.96 5.90 -36.90
N PRO A 105 39.49 7.12 -36.70
CA PRO A 105 39.35 8.28 -37.58
C PRO A 105 40.08 8.19 -38.93
N GLY A 106 39.50 8.80 -39.97
CA GLY A 106 40.16 9.11 -41.24
C GLY A 106 41.02 10.37 -41.15
N ASP A 107 42.25 10.26 -41.65
CA ASP A 107 43.41 11.14 -41.53
C ASP A 107 43.36 12.49 -42.28
N ALA A 108 44.23 13.40 -41.83
CA ALA A 108 44.66 14.62 -42.51
C ALA A 108 45.52 14.34 -43.76
N GLY A 109 45.33 15.14 -44.82
CA GLY A 109 46.27 15.22 -45.95
C GLY A 109 45.79 16.06 -47.14
N THR A 110 46.26 17.31 -47.21
CA THR A 110 46.35 18.21 -48.39
C THR A 110 45.07 18.73 -49.07
N GLN A 111 44.64 19.93 -48.67
CA GLN A 111 44.32 20.99 -49.64
C GLN A 111 45.42 22.06 -49.54
N GLU A 112 46.20 22.20 -50.62
CA GLU A 112 46.90 23.44 -50.91
C GLU A 112 45.87 24.46 -51.41
N GLU A 113 45.90 25.63 -50.77
CA GLU A 113 45.46 26.95 -51.23
C GLU A 113 44.30 27.01 -52.23
N GLN A 114 43.12 27.37 -51.73
CA GLN A 114 42.33 28.44 -52.33
C GLN A 114 41.59 29.23 -51.24
N ASP A 115 42.00 30.49 -51.15
CA ASP A 115 41.50 31.60 -50.36
C ASP A 115 40.13 31.47 -49.68
N GLY A 116 40.15 31.78 -48.38
CA GLY A 116 39.08 32.52 -47.71
C GLY A 116 37.97 31.69 -47.06
N GLN A 117 38.07 31.43 -45.76
CA GLN A 117 37.21 32.07 -44.75
C GLN A 117 37.51 31.56 -43.33
N GLU A 118 37.54 32.54 -42.44
CA GLU A 118 37.88 32.60 -41.01
C GLU A 118 37.42 31.45 -40.08
N THR A 119 38.32 31.18 -39.13
CA THR A 119 38.14 30.58 -37.80
C THR A 119 36.89 31.00 -37.03
N VAL A 120 36.15 30.06 -36.41
CA VAL A 120 35.41 30.29 -35.15
C VAL A 120 35.46 29.03 -34.26
N GLN A 121 36.50 28.97 -33.44
CA GLN A 121 36.66 28.09 -32.27
C GLN A 121 36.56 29.04 -31.06
N GLY A 122 35.52 28.95 -30.20
CA GLY A 122 35.34 29.98 -29.15
C GLY A 122 34.32 29.70 -28.04
N ASP A 123 33.03 29.59 -28.36
CA ASP A 123 31.98 29.97 -27.38
C ASP A 123 31.62 28.92 -26.30
N GLY A 124 31.60 27.62 -26.64
CA GLY A 124 31.14 26.57 -25.71
C GLY A 124 32.15 26.22 -24.60
N THR A 125 33.44 26.39 -24.86
CA THR A 125 34.52 26.08 -23.90
C THR A 125 34.63 27.16 -22.83
N GLU A 126 34.44 28.44 -23.21
CA GLU A 126 34.48 29.58 -22.28
C GLU A 126 33.32 29.50 -21.28
N TYR A 127 32.11 29.18 -21.74
CA TYR A 127 30.94 28.95 -20.87
C TYR A 127 31.19 27.82 -19.85
N ARG A 128 31.76 26.67 -20.28
CA ARG A 128 32.06 25.55 -19.36
C ARG A 128 33.07 25.94 -18.28
N ILE A 129 34.08 26.73 -18.61
CA ILE A 129 35.08 27.22 -17.64
C ILE A 129 34.39 28.15 -16.61
N GLN A 130 33.55 29.08 -17.06
CA GLN A 130 32.83 29.99 -16.17
C GLN A 130 31.86 29.25 -15.23
N ILE A 131 31.10 28.28 -15.75
CA ILE A 131 30.21 27.44 -14.93
C ILE A 131 31.03 26.64 -13.92
N LYS A 132 32.15 26.04 -14.32
CA LYS A 132 33.06 25.34 -13.40
C LYS A 132 33.53 26.27 -12.28
N GLU A 133 34.05 27.46 -12.59
CA GLU A 133 34.51 28.42 -11.60
C GLU A 133 33.39 28.88 -10.66
N LYS A 134 32.21 29.23 -11.21
CA LYS A 134 31.04 29.64 -10.42
C LYS A 134 30.65 28.57 -9.40
N PHE A 135 30.49 27.31 -9.83
CA PHE A 135 30.05 26.25 -8.94
C PHE A 135 31.16 25.73 -8.01
N CYS A 136 32.44 25.80 -8.40
CA CYS A 136 33.58 25.54 -7.50
C CYS A 136 33.66 26.60 -6.38
N ILE A 137 33.51 27.89 -6.69
CA ILE A 137 33.49 28.95 -5.67
C ILE A 137 32.27 28.81 -4.75
N MET A 138 31.11 28.44 -5.29
CA MET A 138 29.91 28.15 -4.50
C MET A 138 30.10 26.93 -3.59
N TRP A 139 30.92 25.97 -4.01
CA TRP A 139 31.30 24.80 -3.21
C TRP A 139 32.19 25.22 -2.04
N ASP A 140 33.22 26.03 -2.30
CA ASP A 140 34.19 26.49 -1.30
C ASP A 140 33.60 27.47 -0.27
N LYS A 141 32.54 28.21 -0.60
CA LYS A 141 31.86 29.12 0.34
C LYS A 141 30.94 28.44 1.34
N LYS A 142 30.55 27.17 1.10
CA LYS A 142 29.67 26.39 1.99
C LYS A 142 30.43 25.59 3.06
N SER A 143 31.76 25.50 3.00
CA SER A 143 32.60 24.80 3.99
C SER A 143 32.62 25.44 5.39
N LEU A 144 31.89 26.55 5.61
CA LEU A 144 31.81 27.24 6.89
C LEU A 144 30.88 26.56 7.93
N PHE A 145 30.20 25.46 7.59
CA PHE A 145 29.28 24.76 8.50
C PHE A 145 29.95 23.80 9.49
N GLY A 146 31.29 23.80 9.61
CA GLY A 146 32.01 22.91 10.53
C GLY A 146 31.99 21.44 10.10
N GLU A 147 31.67 21.18 8.83
CA GLU A 147 31.80 19.87 8.20
C GLU A 147 33.30 19.60 7.90
N PRO A 148 33.82 18.37 8.12
CA PRO A 148 35.17 18.03 7.68
C PRO A 148 35.29 18.21 6.16
N GLU A 149 36.33 18.92 5.71
CA GLU A 149 36.64 19.19 4.30
C GLU A 149 36.68 17.90 3.45
N ASP A 150 36.92 16.74 4.07
CA ASP A 150 37.04 15.43 3.43
C ASP A 150 35.71 14.70 3.14
N PHE A 151 34.56 15.12 3.69
CA PHE A 151 33.31 14.32 3.57
C PHE A 151 32.47 14.64 2.33
N HIS A 152 32.54 15.85 1.78
CA HIS A 152 31.81 16.20 0.54
C HIS A 152 32.43 15.58 -0.73
N LEU A 153 33.59 14.93 -0.61
CA LEU A 153 34.31 14.26 -1.71
C LEU A 153 33.77 12.86 -2.02
N GLY A 154 32.93 12.27 -1.17
CA GLY A 154 32.28 11.00 -1.41
C GLY A 154 30.79 11.17 -1.63
N VAL A 155 30.36 11.60 -2.83
CA VAL A 155 29.05 11.14 -3.31
C VAL A 155 29.09 9.62 -3.19
N ALA A 156 28.14 9.02 -2.45
CA ALA A 156 28.13 7.56 -2.30
C ALA A 156 28.23 6.94 -3.71
N GLN A 157 28.98 5.85 -3.88
CA GLN A 157 29.11 5.21 -5.20
C GLN A 157 27.72 4.99 -5.87
N GLU A 158 26.72 4.70 -5.04
CA GLU A 158 25.30 4.59 -5.40
C GLU A 158 24.70 5.87 -6.04
N ASP A 159 25.03 7.06 -5.52
CA ASP A 159 24.55 8.35 -6.04
C ASP A 159 25.26 8.74 -7.35
N GLN A 160 26.51 8.32 -7.54
CA GLN A 160 27.24 8.51 -8.80
C GLN A 160 26.69 7.60 -9.90
N GLU A 161 26.47 6.32 -9.58
CA GLU A 161 25.79 5.37 -10.48
C GLU A 161 24.38 5.87 -10.83
N LEU A 162 23.64 6.42 -9.85
CA LEU A 162 22.33 7.03 -10.09
C LEU A 162 22.40 8.15 -11.13
N LEU A 163 23.36 9.08 -10.97
CA LEU A 163 23.56 10.20 -11.90
C LEU A 163 23.88 9.72 -13.32
N GLU A 164 24.77 8.74 -13.48
CA GLU A 164 25.16 8.24 -14.79
C GLU A 164 23.96 7.67 -15.59
N HIS A 165 23.01 7.05 -14.90
CA HIS A 165 21.88 6.33 -15.50
C HIS A 165 20.54 7.08 -15.51
N LEU A 166 20.46 8.34 -15.03
CA LEU A 166 19.17 9.06 -14.90
C LEU A 166 18.35 9.11 -16.19
N PHE A 167 19.03 9.33 -17.32
CA PHE A 167 18.38 9.52 -18.61
C PHE A 167 18.47 8.30 -19.55
N ASP A 168 18.81 7.12 -19.02
CA ASP A 168 18.87 5.88 -19.79
C ASP A 168 17.48 5.38 -20.18
N VAL A 169 17.42 4.60 -21.25
CA VAL A 169 16.19 4.01 -21.79
C VAL A 169 15.51 3.14 -20.73
N ASP A 170 14.20 3.32 -20.57
CA ASP A 170 13.44 2.51 -19.62
C ASP A 170 13.26 1.08 -20.16
N VAL A 171 13.70 0.09 -19.38
CA VAL A 171 13.64 -1.33 -19.77
C VAL A 171 12.20 -1.84 -19.90
N LYS A 172 11.23 -1.23 -19.21
CA LYS A 172 9.82 -1.65 -19.23
C LYS A 172 9.03 -1.01 -20.35
N THR A 173 9.29 0.26 -20.67
CA THR A 173 8.53 0.99 -21.72
C THR A 173 9.27 1.11 -23.05
N GLY A 174 10.60 0.92 -23.07
CA GLY A 174 11.44 1.12 -24.24
C GLY A 174 11.64 2.60 -24.63
N GLU A 175 11.14 3.53 -23.82
CA GLU A 175 11.20 4.97 -24.07
C GLU A 175 12.37 5.64 -23.32
N GLN A 176 12.98 6.65 -23.94
CA GLN A 176 14.04 7.44 -23.32
C GLN A 176 13.43 8.67 -22.63
N PRO A 177 13.60 8.83 -21.31
CA PRO A 177 12.98 9.94 -20.58
C PRO A 177 13.67 11.27 -20.93
N GLN A 178 12.87 12.29 -21.24
CA GLN A 178 13.33 13.67 -21.44
C GLN A 178 13.16 14.53 -20.18
N THR A 179 12.23 14.17 -19.29
CA THR A 179 11.97 14.90 -18.04
C THR A 179 12.19 13.99 -16.85
N ILE A 180 13.15 14.34 -16.01
CA ILE A 180 13.50 13.65 -14.76
C ILE A 180 13.04 14.49 -13.58
N VAL A 181 12.32 13.87 -12.65
CA VAL A 181 11.92 14.47 -11.38
C VAL A 181 12.69 13.77 -10.26
N LEU A 182 13.69 14.43 -9.71
CA LEU A 182 14.45 13.96 -8.56
C LEU A 182 13.76 14.41 -7.27
N GLN A 183 13.07 13.48 -6.61
CA GLN A 183 12.36 13.74 -5.37
C GLN A 183 13.11 13.19 -4.15
N GLY A 184 12.95 13.79 -2.97
CA GLY A 184 13.55 13.27 -1.75
C GLY A 184 13.32 14.18 -0.54
N ALA A 185 13.60 13.68 0.66
CA ALA A 185 13.40 14.41 1.91
C ALA A 185 14.19 15.74 1.97
N ALA A 186 13.80 16.65 2.86
CA ALA A 186 14.53 17.89 3.08
C ALA A 186 15.96 17.60 3.57
N GLY A 187 16.95 18.31 3.05
CA GLY A 187 18.36 18.14 3.44
C GLY A 187 19.06 16.88 2.92
N VAL A 188 18.37 15.97 2.23
CA VAL A 188 18.93 14.68 1.76
C VAL A 188 20.10 14.81 0.77
N GLY A 189 20.31 15.99 0.18
CA GLY A 189 21.42 16.25 -0.73
C GLY A 189 21.04 16.50 -2.20
N LYS A 190 19.75 16.67 -2.53
CA LYS A 190 19.28 16.92 -3.92
C LYS A 190 20.05 18.06 -4.63
N THR A 191 20.11 19.23 -4.00
CA THR A 191 20.86 20.39 -4.52
C THR A 191 22.35 20.10 -4.66
N THR A 192 22.93 19.37 -3.71
CA THR A 192 24.35 18.96 -3.75
C THR A 192 24.62 18.04 -4.93
N LEU A 193 23.74 17.04 -5.16
CA LEU A 193 23.84 16.09 -6.26
C LEU A 193 23.75 16.78 -7.62
N VAL A 194 22.79 17.71 -7.77
CA VAL A 194 22.62 18.51 -8.99
C VAL A 194 23.82 19.43 -9.24
N ARG A 195 24.31 20.12 -8.19
CA ARG A 195 25.52 20.96 -8.31
C ARG A 195 26.73 20.12 -8.72
N LYS A 196 26.88 18.91 -8.18
CA LYS A 196 27.93 17.96 -8.58
C LYS A 196 27.79 17.55 -10.04
N ALA A 197 26.58 17.22 -10.49
CA ALA A 197 26.32 16.88 -11.90
C ALA A 197 26.72 18.01 -12.86
N ILE A 198 26.48 19.28 -12.49
CA ILE A 198 26.91 20.45 -13.26
C ILE A 198 28.43 20.55 -13.32
N VAL A 199 29.11 20.38 -12.17
CA VAL A 199 30.58 20.41 -12.10
C VAL A 199 31.19 19.28 -12.93
N ASP A 200 30.65 18.06 -12.83
CA ASP A 200 31.13 16.91 -13.60
C ASP A 200 30.91 17.07 -15.10
N TRP A 201 29.75 17.61 -15.51
CA TRP A 201 29.50 17.96 -16.90
C TRP A 201 30.49 19.03 -17.41
N ALA A 202 30.74 20.08 -16.62
CA ALA A 202 31.69 21.14 -16.97
C ALA A 202 33.14 20.64 -17.05
N GLN A 203 33.51 19.66 -16.22
CA GLN A 203 34.81 18.97 -16.27
C GLN A 203 34.90 17.94 -17.39
N GLY A 204 33.77 17.50 -17.92
CA GLY A 204 33.70 16.52 -18.99
C GLY A 204 33.53 15.07 -18.56
N ASN A 205 33.17 14.83 -17.32
CA ASN A 205 33.00 13.48 -16.77
C ASN A 205 31.58 12.94 -16.95
N LEU A 206 30.59 13.81 -17.19
CA LEU A 206 29.16 13.44 -17.24
C LEU A 206 28.45 14.06 -18.46
N TYR A 207 27.62 13.26 -19.15
CA TYR A 207 26.73 13.66 -20.26
C TYR A 207 27.35 14.37 -21.47
N GLN A 208 28.67 14.30 -21.69
CA GLN A 208 29.34 15.01 -22.79
C GLN A 208 28.79 14.72 -24.18
N GLN A 209 28.36 13.49 -24.44
CA GLN A 209 27.86 13.06 -25.74
C GLN A 209 26.37 13.40 -25.96
N ARG A 210 25.69 13.93 -24.94
CA ARG A 210 24.24 14.17 -24.97
C ARG A 210 23.86 15.63 -24.84
N PHE A 211 24.52 16.38 -23.95
CA PHE A 211 24.17 17.76 -23.68
C PHE A 211 25.32 18.72 -24.00
N SER A 212 25.08 19.58 -24.99
CA SER A 212 25.99 20.64 -25.39
C SER A 212 26.03 21.76 -24.35
N TYR A 213 24.87 22.07 -23.75
CA TYR A 213 24.69 23.13 -22.75
C TYR A 213 23.80 22.69 -21.59
N VAL A 214 24.17 23.11 -20.38
CA VAL A 214 23.39 22.90 -19.15
C VAL A 214 23.10 24.26 -18.52
N PHE A 215 21.83 24.53 -18.23
CA PHE A 215 21.37 25.77 -17.59
C PHE A 215 20.76 25.47 -16.23
N TYR A 216 21.15 26.25 -15.23
CA TYR A 216 20.73 26.05 -13.84
C TYR A 216 19.83 27.18 -13.36
N PHE A 217 18.62 26.83 -12.92
CA PHE A 217 17.65 27.74 -12.33
C PHE A 217 17.39 27.34 -10.89
N ASN A 218 17.72 28.22 -9.95
CA ASN A 218 17.40 28.03 -8.54
C ASN A 218 16.06 28.71 -8.20
N ALA A 219 15.14 28.00 -7.55
CA ALA A 219 13.83 28.55 -7.21
C ALA A 219 13.87 29.86 -6.40
N ARG A 220 14.83 30.02 -5.48
CA ARG A 220 14.99 31.25 -4.67
C ARG A 220 15.37 32.46 -5.50
N GLU A 221 16.15 32.24 -6.55
CA GLU A 221 16.50 33.26 -7.53
C GLU A 221 15.28 33.64 -8.37
N ILE A 222 14.62 32.62 -8.92
CA ILE A 222 13.48 32.76 -9.82
C ILE A 222 12.33 33.53 -9.13
N ASN A 223 12.08 33.29 -7.85
CA ASN A 223 11.07 34.00 -7.07
C ASN A 223 11.30 35.51 -6.93
N GLN A 224 12.54 36.00 -7.14
CA GLN A 224 12.87 37.43 -7.04
C GLN A 224 12.68 38.17 -8.36
N LEU A 225 12.57 37.44 -9.46
CA LEU A 225 12.38 38.01 -10.79
C LEU A 225 10.89 38.26 -11.05
N ARG A 226 10.56 39.41 -11.65
CA ARG A 226 9.17 39.77 -11.99
C ARG A 226 8.86 39.48 -13.45
N GLU A 227 9.43 40.28 -14.36
CA GLU A 227 9.23 40.17 -15.81
C GLU A 227 10.58 40.24 -16.51
N GLN A 228 10.86 39.25 -17.36
CA GLN A 228 12.06 39.15 -18.20
C GLN A 228 11.71 38.35 -19.46
N SER A 229 12.62 38.31 -20.44
CA SER A 229 12.55 37.28 -21.50
C SER A 229 13.31 36.03 -21.10
N PHE A 230 12.96 34.87 -21.70
CA PHE A 230 13.66 33.62 -21.41
C PHE A 230 15.14 33.69 -21.81
N VAL A 231 15.44 34.40 -22.90
CA VAL A 231 16.81 34.76 -23.32
C VAL A 231 17.59 35.42 -22.18
N GLN A 232 17.02 36.41 -21.51
CA GLN A 232 17.68 37.10 -20.40
C GLN A 232 17.95 36.18 -19.22
N MET A 233 17.04 35.25 -18.93
CA MET A 233 17.22 34.26 -17.86
C MET A 233 18.39 33.30 -18.14
N VAL A 234 18.54 32.87 -19.40
CA VAL A 234 19.60 31.95 -19.83
C VAL A 234 20.96 32.65 -20.01
N SER A 235 20.96 33.93 -20.40
CA SER A 235 22.17 34.71 -20.68
C SER A 235 22.93 35.17 -19.43
N LYS A 236 22.33 35.05 -18.25
CA LYS A 236 22.87 35.62 -17.00
C LYS A 236 24.30 35.15 -16.70
N ASP A 237 24.59 33.90 -17.03
CA ASP A 237 25.88 33.25 -16.74
C ASP A 237 26.86 33.30 -17.92
N TRP A 238 26.61 34.16 -18.93
CA TRP A 238 27.46 34.29 -20.11
C TRP A 238 28.57 35.36 -19.93
N PRO A 239 29.78 35.18 -20.51
CA PRO A 239 30.86 36.17 -20.40
C PRO A 239 30.57 37.48 -21.16
N SER A 240 29.82 37.43 -22.26
CA SER A 240 29.46 38.57 -23.13
C SER A 240 27.96 38.92 -23.08
N ARG A 241 27.60 40.17 -23.41
CA ARG A 241 26.18 40.64 -23.41
C ARG A 241 25.34 40.14 -24.59
N GLU A 242 25.98 39.64 -25.63
CA GLU A 242 25.36 39.05 -26.83
C GLU A 242 25.95 37.65 -26.99
N GLY A 243 25.43 36.68 -26.24
CA GLY A 243 25.77 35.27 -26.44
C GLY A 243 25.16 34.73 -27.74
N PRO A 244 25.64 33.59 -28.29
CA PRO A 244 25.14 32.98 -29.51
C PRO A 244 23.81 32.24 -29.28
N ILE A 245 22.84 32.90 -28.64
CA ILE A 245 21.62 32.28 -28.11
C ILE A 245 20.74 31.72 -29.24
N GLU A 246 20.69 32.40 -30.38
CA GLU A 246 19.99 31.87 -31.57
C GLU A 246 20.59 30.54 -32.04
N ARG A 247 21.92 30.38 -31.96
CA ARG A 247 22.62 29.14 -32.31
C ARG A 247 22.49 28.06 -31.23
N ILE A 248 22.34 28.44 -29.96
CA ILE A 248 22.09 27.49 -28.86
C ILE A 248 20.66 26.94 -28.97
N MET A 249 19.69 27.81 -29.21
CA MET A 249 18.27 27.46 -29.28
C MET A 249 17.91 26.69 -30.57
N SER A 250 18.79 26.66 -31.59
CA SER A 250 18.56 25.89 -32.82
C SER A 250 18.68 24.37 -32.65
N GLU A 251 19.30 23.89 -31.56
CA GLU A 251 19.42 22.46 -31.24
C GLU A 251 18.84 22.13 -29.85
N PRO A 252 17.51 22.27 -29.66
CA PRO A 252 16.88 22.14 -28.35
C PRO A 252 17.06 20.76 -27.71
N SER A 253 17.20 19.69 -28.49
CA SER A 253 17.44 18.32 -28.01
C SER A 253 18.79 18.13 -27.29
N SER A 254 19.75 19.02 -27.52
CA SER A 254 21.07 19.03 -26.87
C SER A 254 21.13 19.87 -25.58
N LEU A 255 19.99 20.44 -25.15
CA LEU A 255 19.91 21.34 -24.00
C LEU A 255 19.35 20.61 -22.77
N LEU A 256 19.97 20.84 -21.62
CA LEU A 256 19.47 20.42 -20.32
C LEU A 256 19.18 21.63 -19.43
N PHE A 257 17.92 21.75 -18.99
CA PHE A 257 17.52 22.72 -17.98
C PHE A 257 17.33 22.03 -16.63
N ILE A 258 18.04 22.55 -15.63
CA ILE A 258 17.99 22.07 -14.25
C ILE A 258 17.19 23.08 -13.44
N ILE A 259 16.07 22.63 -12.87
CA ILE A 259 15.22 23.42 -11.99
C ILE A 259 15.40 22.89 -10.58
N ASP A 260 16.18 23.60 -9.77
CA ASP A 260 16.52 23.19 -8.41
C ASP A 260 15.55 23.79 -7.39
N SER A 261 15.02 22.92 -6.52
CA SER A 261 14.11 23.20 -5.41
C SER A 261 12.74 23.73 -5.84
N PHE A 262 12.07 23.01 -6.76
CA PHE A 262 10.72 23.37 -7.25
C PHE A 262 9.70 23.59 -6.12
N ASP A 263 9.82 22.87 -5.01
CA ASP A 263 8.99 23.03 -3.82
C ASP A 263 9.03 24.44 -3.20
N GLU A 264 10.06 25.23 -3.51
CA GLU A 264 10.22 26.60 -3.02
C GLU A 264 9.66 27.66 -3.99
N LEU A 265 9.19 27.28 -5.19
CA LEU A 265 8.57 28.23 -6.13
C LEU A 265 7.20 28.71 -5.63
N ASN A 266 7.05 30.03 -5.53
CA ASN A 266 5.84 30.67 -4.99
C ASN A 266 4.72 30.90 -6.04
N PHE A 267 4.84 30.30 -7.23
CA PHE A 267 3.91 30.46 -8.34
C PHE A 267 2.74 29.48 -8.29
N ALA A 268 1.54 29.88 -8.67
CA ALA A 268 0.36 29.01 -8.65
C ALA A 268 0.30 28.04 -9.85
N PHE A 269 0.81 28.44 -11.02
CA PHE A 269 0.76 27.71 -12.30
C PHE A 269 -0.67 27.39 -12.77
N GLU A 270 -1.62 28.30 -12.54
CA GLU A 270 -3.05 28.14 -12.86
C GLU A 270 -3.39 28.49 -14.32
N GLU A 271 -2.43 28.98 -15.08
CA GLU A 271 -2.65 29.41 -16.45
C GLU A 271 -2.96 28.20 -17.36
N PRO A 272 -3.98 28.30 -18.24
CA PRO A 272 -4.30 27.22 -19.17
C PRO A 272 -3.23 27.12 -20.28
N GLU A 273 -2.94 25.89 -20.73
CA GLU A 273 -1.79 25.60 -21.60
C GLU A 273 -1.80 26.37 -22.92
N PHE A 274 -2.98 26.63 -23.51
CA PHE A 274 -3.11 27.34 -24.79
C PHE A 274 -2.71 28.82 -24.74
N VAL A 275 -2.54 29.40 -23.55
CA VAL A 275 -2.13 30.81 -23.38
C VAL A 275 -0.61 30.93 -23.36
N LEU A 276 0.12 29.85 -23.10
CA LEU A 276 1.57 29.85 -22.85
C LEU A 276 2.39 30.25 -24.08
N CYS A 277 3.61 30.75 -23.85
CA CYS A 277 4.46 31.34 -24.89
C CYS A 277 5.41 30.31 -25.49
N GLU A 278 5.47 30.27 -26.83
CA GLU A 278 6.50 29.53 -27.58
C GLU A 278 7.75 30.40 -27.85
N ASP A 279 7.57 31.72 -27.91
CA ASP A 279 8.63 32.69 -28.23
C ASP A 279 9.49 33.01 -26.99
N TRP A 280 10.76 32.60 -27.02
CA TRP A 280 11.71 32.85 -25.94
C TRP A 280 12.25 34.29 -25.87
N THR A 281 12.01 35.11 -26.90
CA THR A 281 12.50 36.50 -26.97
C THR A 281 11.57 37.51 -26.30
N GLN A 282 10.30 37.17 -26.16
CA GLN A 282 9.29 38.05 -25.55
C GLN A 282 9.45 38.17 -24.04
N VAL A 283 9.18 39.38 -23.53
CA VAL A 283 9.17 39.65 -22.09
C VAL A 283 7.81 39.27 -21.53
N HIS A 284 7.81 38.36 -20.55
CA HIS A 284 6.63 37.87 -19.84
C HIS A 284 6.90 37.77 -18.34
N PRO A 285 5.86 37.63 -17.49
CA PRO A 285 6.05 37.26 -16.09
C PRO A 285 6.86 35.96 -15.97
N VAL A 286 7.82 35.92 -15.05
CA VAL A 286 8.72 34.75 -14.92
C VAL A 286 7.96 33.47 -14.54
N SER A 287 6.86 33.59 -13.78
CA SER A 287 5.96 32.46 -13.50
C SER A 287 5.41 31.82 -14.78
N PHE A 288 5.09 32.67 -15.76
CA PHE A 288 4.53 32.27 -17.05
C PHE A 288 5.59 31.59 -17.94
N LEU A 289 6.82 32.12 -17.95
CA LEU A 289 7.95 31.50 -18.64
C LEU A 289 8.30 30.13 -18.05
N MET A 290 8.34 30.00 -16.72
CA MET A 290 8.57 28.72 -16.05
C MET A 290 7.46 27.72 -16.33
N SER A 291 6.19 28.15 -16.37
CA SER A 291 5.06 27.31 -16.75
C SER A 291 5.20 26.79 -18.19
N SER A 292 5.62 27.67 -19.12
CA SER A 292 5.84 27.36 -20.54
C SER A 292 6.97 26.33 -20.74
N LEU A 293 8.06 26.45 -19.99
CA LEU A 293 9.18 25.50 -20.01
C LEU A 293 8.80 24.14 -19.40
N LEU A 294 8.19 24.11 -18.21
CA LEU A 294 7.81 22.88 -17.51
C LEU A 294 6.83 22.03 -18.32
N ARG A 295 5.85 22.68 -18.96
CA ARG A 295 4.84 22.02 -19.82
C ARG A 295 5.35 21.67 -21.22
N LYS A 296 6.61 21.99 -21.53
CA LYS A 296 7.24 21.78 -22.84
C LYS A 296 6.48 22.48 -23.98
N VAL A 297 5.81 23.60 -23.69
CA VAL A 297 5.27 24.51 -24.74
C VAL A 297 6.44 25.29 -25.35
N MET A 298 7.34 25.75 -24.48
CA MET A 298 8.63 26.32 -24.87
C MET A 298 9.69 25.22 -24.89
N LEU A 299 10.44 25.10 -26.00
CA LEU A 299 11.53 24.12 -26.19
C LEU A 299 11.15 22.66 -25.92
N PRO A 300 10.20 22.07 -26.69
CA PRO A 300 9.64 20.75 -26.41
C PRO A 300 10.66 19.62 -26.39
N GLU A 301 11.69 19.68 -27.24
CA GLU A 301 12.74 18.65 -27.36
C GLU A 301 13.80 18.72 -26.25
N SER A 302 13.81 19.79 -25.44
CA SER A 302 14.79 19.96 -24.37
C SER A 302 14.61 18.95 -23.23
N SER A 303 15.70 18.64 -22.54
CA SER A 303 15.68 17.79 -21.36
C SER A 303 15.52 18.63 -20.09
N LEU A 304 14.74 18.12 -19.14
CA LEU A 304 14.48 18.77 -17.85
C LEU A 304 14.93 17.87 -16.70
N LEU A 305 15.65 18.42 -15.73
CA LEU A 305 15.93 17.80 -14.43
C LEU A 305 15.37 18.69 -13.32
N VAL A 306 14.30 18.26 -12.68
CA VAL A 306 13.61 19.02 -11.65
C VAL A 306 13.83 18.37 -10.29
N THR A 307 14.39 19.11 -9.32
CA THR A 307 14.47 18.63 -7.93
C THR A 307 13.29 19.15 -7.12
N THR A 308 12.70 18.30 -6.28
CA THR A 308 11.53 18.67 -5.47
C THR A 308 11.41 17.81 -4.22
N ARG A 309 10.56 18.20 -3.27
CA ARG A 309 10.07 17.30 -2.20
C ARG A 309 8.90 16.44 -2.69
N PRO A 310 8.69 15.24 -2.13
CA PRO A 310 7.54 14.40 -2.46
C PRO A 310 6.19 15.10 -2.27
N THR A 311 6.06 15.96 -1.26
CA THR A 311 4.82 16.72 -0.98
C THR A 311 4.45 17.68 -2.11
N ALA A 312 5.44 18.32 -2.74
CA ALA A 312 5.25 19.25 -3.86
C ALA A 312 5.08 18.54 -5.22
N CYS A 313 5.36 17.23 -5.32
CA CYS A 313 5.18 16.47 -6.55
C CYS A 313 3.74 16.48 -7.07
N LYS A 314 2.73 16.64 -6.20
CA LYS A 314 1.33 16.75 -6.63
C LYS A 314 1.06 17.99 -7.47
N LYS A 315 1.76 19.08 -7.18
CA LYS A 315 1.70 20.34 -7.94
C LYS A 315 2.51 20.25 -9.23
N LEU A 316 3.63 19.51 -9.19
CA LEU A 316 4.53 19.34 -10.34
C LEU A 316 3.99 18.36 -11.39
N LYS A 317 3.48 17.20 -10.98
CA LYS A 317 3.05 16.11 -11.88
C LYS A 317 2.07 16.55 -12.98
N PRO A 318 1.03 17.36 -12.70
CA PRO A 318 0.12 17.84 -13.73
C PRO A 318 0.76 18.77 -14.76
N LEU A 319 1.92 19.36 -14.44
CA LEU A 319 2.63 20.30 -15.32
C LEU A 319 3.58 19.60 -16.29
N LEU A 320 3.93 18.32 -16.09
CA LEU A 320 4.97 17.65 -16.86
C LEU A 320 4.39 16.63 -17.85
N LYS A 321 5.02 16.53 -19.02
CA LYS A 321 4.75 15.47 -20.02
C LYS A 321 5.87 14.43 -19.98
N ASN A 322 5.51 13.13 -19.98
CA ASN A 322 6.45 12.00 -20.04
C ASN A 322 7.59 12.06 -19.00
N GLN A 323 7.24 12.13 -17.71
CA GLN A 323 8.21 12.22 -16.62
C GLN A 323 8.67 10.85 -16.08
N ARG A 324 9.94 10.76 -15.69
CA ARG A 324 10.48 9.70 -14.81
C ARG A 324 10.74 10.28 -13.43
N SER A 325 10.15 9.68 -12.39
CA SER A 325 10.41 10.07 -11.00
C SER A 325 11.45 9.16 -10.38
N VAL A 326 12.48 9.77 -9.79
CA VAL A 326 13.58 9.11 -9.09
C VAL A 326 13.61 9.61 -7.65
N GLU A 327 13.59 8.70 -6.67
CA GLU A 327 13.60 9.06 -5.25
C GLU A 327 14.99 8.91 -4.65
N LEU A 328 15.51 9.99 -4.08
CA LEU A 328 16.75 10.03 -3.33
C LEU A 328 16.46 9.68 -1.87
N LEU A 329 16.83 8.47 -1.47
CA LEU A 329 16.49 7.87 -0.17
C LEU A 329 17.41 8.31 0.99
N GLY A 330 18.56 8.94 0.68
CA GLY A 330 19.57 9.35 1.65
C GLY A 330 20.53 8.23 2.03
N MET A 331 21.25 8.39 3.14
CA MET A 331 22.29 7.44 3.57
C MET A 331 21.71 6.06 3.88
N SER A 332 22.32 5.04 3.29
CA SER A 332 22.07 3.63 3.62
C SER A 332 22.43 3.32 5.09
N GLU A 333 22.04 2.15 5.61
CA GLU A 333 22.43 1.76 6.98
C GLU A 333 23.96 1.64 7.14
N SER A 334 24.65 1.11 6.12
CA SER A 334 26.12 1.02 6.10
C SER A 334 26.76 2.41 6.08
N ALA A 335 26.27 3.31 5.20
CA ALA A 335 26.75 4.69 5.14
C ALA A 335 26.53 5.44 6.45
N ARG A 336 25.35 5.29 7.09
CA ARG A 336 25.07 5.86 8.42
C ARG A 336 26.03 5.37 9.48
N LYS A 337 26.31 4.07 9.49
CA LYS A 337 27.27 3.48 10.43
C LYS A 337 28.66 4.06 10.22
N GLU A 338 29.13 4.11 8.99
CA GLU A 338 30.44 4.67 8.66
C GLU A 338 30.52 6.15 9.05
N TYR A 339 29.49 6.93 8.72
CA TYR A 339 29.37 8.35 9.06
C TYR A 339 29.53 8.60 10.58
N ILE A 340 28.76 7.87 11.40
CA ILE A 340 28.84 7.99 12.86
C ILE A 340 30.24 7.58 13.36
N TYR A 341 30.82 6.52 12.80
CA TYR A 341 32.15 6.06 13.21
C TYR A 341 33.29 6.99 12.79
N GLN A 342 33.12 7.77 11.72
CA GLN A 342 34.06 8.81 11.29
C GLN A 342 33.92 10.07 12.15
N PHE A 343 32.70 10.41 12.58
CA PHE A 343 32.44 11.57 13.44
C PHE A 343 33.10 11.45 14.83
N PHE A 344 32.90 10.32 15.52
CA PHE A 344 33.42 10.13 16.88
C PHE A 344 34.85 9.61 16.88
N GLU A 345 35.74 10.28 17.60
CA GLU A 345 37.13 9.82 17.81
C GLU A 345 37.15 8.47 18.57
N ASP A 346 36.33 8.33 19.62
CA ASP A 346 36.20 7.09 20.39
C ASP A 346 35.20 6.12 19.75
N LYS A 347 35.73 5.02 19.20
CA LYS A 347 34.93 3.95 18.57
C LYS A 347 33.93 3.28 19.52
N LYS A 348 34.16 3.30 20.85
CA LYS A 348 33.18 2.80 21.83
C LYS A 348 32.00 3.75 21.98
N ARG A 349 32.23 5.06 21.98
CA ARG A 349 31.17 6.08 21.98
C ARG A 349 30.36 6.00 20.68
N ALA A 350 31.03 5.90 19.54
CA ALA A 350 30.40 5.70 18.23
C ALA A 350 29.46 4.48 18.22
N PHE A 351 29.92 3.35 18.76
CA PHE A 351 29.12 2.13 18.87
C PHE A 351 27.88 2.32 19.77
N GLN A 352 28.03 3.01 20.91
CA GLN A 352 26.90 3.29 21.81
C GLN A 352 25.86 4.20 21.16
N VAL A 353 26.29 5.26 20.48
CA VAL A 353 25.40 6.18 19.75
C VAL A 353 24.69 5.47 18.60
N PHE A 354 25.44 4.73 17.77
CA PHE A 354 24.87 3.98 16.66
C PHE A 354 23.79 2.99 17.12
N ASN A 355 24.05 2.19 18.16
CA ASN A 355 23.07 1.23 18.67
C ASN A 355 21.86 1.92 19.30
N SER A 356 22.06 3.02 20.01
CA SER A 356 20.96 3.77 20.63
C SER A 356 20.06 4.39 19.57
N LEU A 357 20.63 5.00 18.52
CA LEU A 357 19.86 5.52 17.39
C LEU A 357 19.15 4.40 16.63
N ARG A 358 19.85 3.30 16.35
CA ARG A 358 19.27 2.12 15.68
C ARG A 358 18.08 1.52 16.43
N SER A 359 18.08 1.59 17.77
CA SER A 359 16.98 1.08 18.59
C SER A 359 15.66 1.85 18.43
N ASN A 360 15.73 3.11 17.98
CA ASN A 360 14.57 3.94 17.65
C ASN A 360 14.56 4.20 16.14
N GLU A 361 13.80 3.40 15.39
CA GLU A 361 13.82 3.46 13.93
C GLU A 361 13.28 4.78 13.35
N MET A 362 12.45 5.54 14.08
CA MET A 362 12.05 6.91 13.67
C MET A 362 13.25 7.86 13.70
N LEU A 363 13.98 7.91 14.81
CA LEU A 363 15.23 8.69 14.92
C LEU A 363 16.27 8.21 13.92
N PHE A 364 16.42 6.88 13.78
CA PHE A 364 17.36 6.32 12.81
C PHE A 364 17.01 6.69 11.37
N SER A 365 15.72 6.76 11.03
CA SER A 365 15.23 7.19 9.72
C SER A 365 15.55 8.67 9.46
N MET A 366 15.44 9.54 10.47
CA MET A 366 15.87 10.94 10.35
C MET A 366 17.37 11.05 10.03
N CYS A 367 18.20 10.15 10.58
CA CYS A 367 19.63 10.08 10.28
C CYS A 367 19.95 9.64 8.84
N LYS A 368 18.98 9.32 7.97
CA LYS A 368 19.23 9.18 6.52
C LYS A 368 19.69 10.50 5.90
N VAL A 369 19.31 11.63 6.50
CA VAL A 369 19.76 12.96 6.10
C VAL A 369 21.10 13.25 6.80
N PRO A 370 22.22 13.42 6.06
CA PRO A 370 23.55 13.63 6.65
C PRO A 370 23.60 14.77 7.66
N LEU A 371 23.02 15.91 7.32
CA LEU A 371 23.02 17.10 8.17
C LEU A 371 22.27 16.87 9.50
N VAL A 372 21.16 16.12 9.46
CA VAL A 372 20.40 15.77 10.67
C VAL A 372 21.18 14.75 11.51
N CYS A 373 21.84 13.78 10.86
CA CYS A 373 22.72 12.82 11.52
C CYS A 373 23.88 13.53 12.25
N TRP A 374 24.52 14.51 11.60
CA TRP A 374 25.56 15.34 12.19
C TRP A 374 25.07 16.06 13.44
N ALA A 375 23.97 16.80 13.34
CA ALA A 375 23.43 17.57 14.45
C ALA A 375 23.07 16.70 15.66
N ILE A 376 22.48 15.52 15.40
CA ILE A 376 22.19 14.51 16.42
C ILE A 376 23.50 14.01 17.06
N CYS A 377 24.52 13.68 16.26
CA CYS A 377 25.80 13.21 16.76
C CYS A 377 26.54 14.25 17.62
N THR A 378 26.64 15.49 17.15
CA THR A 378 27.23 16.61 17.90
C THR A 378 26.54 16.79 19.25
N TYR A 379 25.21 16.73 19.27
CA TYR A 379 24.45 16.88 20.50
C TYR A 379 24.63 15.68 21.44
N LEU A 380 24.58 14.46 20.93
CA LEU A 380 24.79 13.26 21.74
C LEU A 380 26.20 13.22 22.32
N GLU A 381 27.21 13.72 21.60
CA GLU A 381 28.57 13.88 22.10
C GLU A 381 28.61 14.80 23.33
N GLN A 382 28.03 16.00 23.23
CA GLN A 382 27.93 16.94 24.35
C GLN A 382 27.21 16.34 25.56
N GLN A 383 26.14 15.57 25.33
CA GLN A 383 25.43 14.87 26.42
C GLN A 383 26.30 13.81 27.09
N MET A 384 27.08 13.06 26.31
CA MET A 384 28.01 12.07 26.87
C MET A 384 29.12 12.73 27.70
N GLU A 385 29.60 13.90 27.30
CA GLU A 385 30.56 14.69 28.06
C GLU A 385 29.98 15.20 29.39
N MET A 386 28.70 15.56 29.40
CA MET A 386 27.96 15.93 30.62
C MET A 386 27.51 14.72 31.47
N GLY A 387 27.86 13.49 31.10
CA GLY A 387 27.51 12.28 31.84
C GLY A 387 26.07 11.78 31.63
N GLY A 388 25.39 12.25 30.59
CA GLY A 388 24.02 11.86 30.24
C GLY A 388 23.91 10.44 29.65
N ASN A 389 22.73 9.83 29.77
CA ASN A 389 22.46 8.50 29.23
C ASN A 389 21.86 8.57 27.82
N VAL A 390 22.66 8.26 26.81
CA VAL A 390 22.29 8.26 25.38
C VAL A 390 21.06 7.40 25.10
N SER A 391 20.92 6.25 25.75
CA SER A 391 19.78 5.34 25.50
C SER A 391 18.45 5.91 25.98
N LEU A 392 18.44 6.73 27.04
CA LEU A 392 17.23 7.42 27.50
C LEU A 392 16.90 8.61 26.60
N THR A 393 17.92 9.35 26.15
CA THR A 393 17.74 10.48 25.24
C THR A 393 17.18 10.05 23.89
N CYS A 394 17.62 8.90 23.36
CA CYS A 394 17.15 8.35 22.09
C CYS A 394 15.85 7.53 22.22
N LYS A 395 15.19 7.53 23.38
CA LYS A 395 13.98 6.73 23.58
C LYS A 395 12.83 7.20 22.69
N THR A 396 12.62 8.51 22.60
CA THR A 396 11.59 9.12 21.75
C THR A 396 12.19 10.25 20.91
N THR A 397 11.55 10.59 19.80
CA THR A 397 12.01 11.72 18.98
C THR A 397 11.89 13.03 19.76
N THR A 398 10.81 13.20 20.53
CA THR A 398 10.56 14.42 21.29
C THR A 398 11.56 14.64 22.41
N THR A 399 12.02 13.60 23.11
CA THR A 399 13.04 13.75 24.17
C THR A 399 14.37 14.25 23.59
N LEU A 400 14.82 13.68 22.47
CA LEU A 400 16.06 14.11 21.83
C LEU A 400 15.96 15.58 21.38
N PHE A 401 14.89 15.95 20.68
CA PHE A 401 14.71 17.32 20.19
C PHE A 401 14.42 18.32 21.31
N THR A 402 13.75 17.92 22.39
CA THR A 402 13.57 18.76 23.59
C THR A 402 14.92 19.17 24.16
N CYS A 403 15.82 18.21 24.31
CA CYS A 403 17.12 18.49 24.89
C CYS A 403 18.07 19.17 23.89
N TYR A 404 17.96 18.88 22.59
CA TYR A 404 18.67 19.62 21.52
C TYR A 404 18.25 21.09 21.46
N ILE A 405 16.95 21.38 21.47
CA ILE A 405 16.46 22.77 21.49
C ILE A 405 16.89 23.47 22.77
N SER A 406 16.85 22.79 23.91
CA SER A 406 17.32 23.32 25.19
C SER A 406 18.80 23.74 25.16
N SER A 407 19.64 23.08 24.38
CA SER A 407 21.07 23.42 24.28
C SER A 407 21.32 24.79 23.65
N PHE A 408 20.45 25.25 22.73
CA PHE A 408 20.55 26.61 22.15
C PHE A 408 20.41 27.71 23.20
N PHE A 409 19.75 27.41 24.33
CA PHE A 409 19.46 28.37 25.40
C PHE A 409 20.37 28.21 26.62
N ALA A 410 21.30 27.25 26.60
CA ALA A 410 22.28 27.08 27.67
C ALA A 410 23.20 28.32 27.77
N PRO A 411 23.61 28.72 29.00
CA PRO A 411 24.57 29.80 29.18
C PRO A 411 25.95 29.35 28.69
N VAL A 412 26.47 30.01 27.66
CA VAL A 412 27.85 29.79 27.16
C VAL A 412 28.79 30.76 27.88
N ASP A 413 29.87 30.24 28.46
CA ASP A 413 30.90 31.03 29.13
C ASP A 413 31.45 32.13 28.18
N GLY A 414 31.14 33.39 28.49
CA GLY A 414 31.77 34.56 27.89
C GLY A 414 30.98 35.34 26.82
N SER A 415 29.81 34.89 26.36
CA SER A 415 28.97 35.68 25.41
C SER A 415 27.63 36.10 26.03
N CYS A 416 27.40 37.41 26.14
CA CYS A 416 26.12 37.98 26.56
C CYS A 416 25.14 38.05 25.36
N THR A 417 24.53 36.92 24.98
CA THR A 417 23.39 36.93 24.06
C THR A 417 22.08 37.01 24.86
N SER A 418 21.24 38.02 24.60
CA SER A 418 19.96 38.17 25.29
C SER A 418 19.05 36.95 25.05
N LEU A 419 18.50 36.37 26.10
CA LEU A 419 17.47 35.33 26.00
C LEU A 419 16.19 35.90 25.38
N PRO A 420 15.53 35.19 24.45
CA PRO A 420 14.26 35.67 23.93
C PRO A 420 13.18 35.64 25.02
N ASN A 421 12.34 36.66 25.04
CA ASN A 421 11.17 36.67 25.91
C ASN A 421 10.04 35.77 25.36
N GLN A 422 9.06 35.48 26.21
CA GLN A 422 7.95 34.59 25.85
C GLN A 422 7.17 35.05 24.60
N THR A 423 7.04 36.36 24.38
CA THR A 423 6.40 36.94 23.19
C THR A 423 7.18 36.65 21.91
N GLN A 424 8.50 36.84 21.92
CA GLN A 424 9.38 36.57 20.78
C GLN A 424 9.37 35.06 20.43
N LEU A 425 9.47 34.21 21.45
CA LEU A 425 9.40 32.75 21.26
C LEU A 425 8.04 32.34 20.67
N ARG A 426 6.94 32.94 21.15
CA ARG A 426 5.59 32.68 20.64
C ARG A 426 5.43 33.09 19.17
N SER A 427 5.92 34.26 18.78
CA SER A 427 5.92 34.71 17.38
C SER A 427 6.68 33.74 16.47
N LEU A 428 7.83 33.22 16.94
CA LEU A 428 8.59 32.21 16.20
C LEU A 428 7.85 30.88 16.09
N CYS A 429 7.23 30.39 17.17
CA CYS A 429 6.44 29.16 17.18
C CYS A 429 5.21 29.27 16.25
N HIS A 430 4.54 30.42 16.23
CA HIS A 430 3.44 30.67 15.30
C HIS A 430 3.91 30.69 13.84
N LEU A 431 5.05 31.34 13.54
CA LEU A 431 5.65 31.30 12.20
C LEU A 431 5.96 29.86 11.77
N ALA A 432 6.53 29.07 12.68
CA ALA A 432 6.86 27.67 12.45
C ALA A 432 5.60 26.83 12.18
N ALA A 433 4.56 26.97 13.01
CA ALA A 433 3.29 26.27 12.87
C ALA A 433 2.60 26.58 11.53
N LYS A 434 2.50 27.87 11.19
CA LYS A 434 1.99 28.28 9.88
C LYS A 434 2.81 27.67 8.75
N GLY A 435 4.14 27.71 8.86
CA GLY A 435 5.04 27.15 7.87
C GLY A 435 4.85 25.66 7.64
N VAL A 436 4.66 24.84 8.69
CA VAL A 436 4.38 23.41 8.52
C VAL A 436 3.05 23.20 7.81
N TRP A 437 1.98 23.89 8.24
CA TRP A 437 0.65 23.81 7.63
C TRP A 437 0.61 24.26 6.17
N THR A 438 1.42 25.23 5.79
CA THR A 438 1.52 25.74 4.41
C THR A 438 2.68 25.12 3.62
N LEU A 439 3.35 24.09 4.16
CA LEU A 439 4.53 23.45 3.56
C LEU A 439 5.66 24.43 3.18
N THR A 440 5.78 25.52 3.94
CA THR A 440 6.74 26.61 3.74
C THR A 440 7.93 26.45 4.69
N SER A 441 9.13 26.29 4.14
CA SER A 441 10.39 26.21 4.91
C SER A 441 11.32 27.41 4.71
N VAL A 442 11.03 28.29 3.75
CA VAL A 442 11.79 29.51 3.48
C VAL A 442 10.91 30.71 3.79
N PHE A 443 11.41 31.63 4.61
CA PHE A 443 10.68 32.80 5.08
C PHE A 443 11.39 34.06 4.62
N TYR A 444 10.64 34.97 3.99
CA TYR A 444 11.18 36.27 3.58
C TYR A 444 11.04 37.29 4.72
N ARG A 445 11.77 38.40 4.60
CA ARG A 445 11.73 39.49 5.57
C ARG A 445 10.33 40.03 5.82
N GLU A 446 9.47 40.10 4.80
CA GLU A 446 8.06 40.48 4.98
C GLU A 446 7.29 39.47 5.82
N ASP A 447 7.57 38.18 5.69
CA ASP A 447 6.85 37.13 6.43
C ASP A 447 7.20 37.18 7.91
N LEU A 448 8.46 37.40 8.26
CA LEU A 448 8.88 37.63 9.65
C LEU A 448 8.17 38.85 10.26
N ARG A 449 8.08 39.95 9.49
CA ARG A 449 7.39 41.17 9.92
C ARG A 449 5.89 40.97 10.13
N LYS A 450 5.21 40.22 9.25
CA LYS A 450 3.78 39.88 9.38
C LYS A 450 3.48 39.15 10.70
N HIS A 451 4.45 38.43 11.26
CA HIS A 451 4.33 37.69 12.52
C HIS A 451 4.89 38.44 13.74
N GLY A 452 5.18 39.75 13.58
CA GLY A 452 5.60 40.62 14.67
C GLY A 452 7.08 40.54 15.06
N LEU A 453 7.92 39.85 14.27
CA LEU A 453 9.36 39.77 14.53
C LEU A 453 10.10 40.98 13.93
N THR A 454 10.70 41.80 14.80
CA THR A 454 11.54 42.94 14.41
C THR A 454 12.95 42.48 14.02
N LYS A 455 13.74 43.37 13.42
CA LYS A 455 15.13 43.06 13.02
C LYS A 455 16.00 42.62 14.23
N SER A 456 15.79 43.22 15.40
CA SER A 456 16.48 42.86 16.64
C SER A 456 16.01 41.52 17.20
N ASP A 457 14.74 41.16 17.01
CA ASP A 457 14.24 39.84 17.45
C ASP A 457 14.84 38.73 16.59
N VAL A 458 14.94 38.96 15.27
CA VAL A 458 15.54 37.99 14.33
C VAL A 458 17.03 37.78 14.64
N SER A 459 17.78 38.82 15.02
CA SER A 459 19.20 38.64 15.39
C SER A 459 19.40 37.71 16.58
N ILE A 460 18.49 37.70 17.57
CA ILE A 460 18.58 36.77 18.71
C ILE A 460 18.53 35.32 18.23
N PHE A 461 17.64 35.02 17.29
CA PHE A 461 17.48 33.66 16.75
C PHE A 461 18.60 33.27 15.77
N LEU A 462 19.24 34.24 15.11
CA LEU A 462 20.43 34.02 14.30
C LEU A 462 21.66 33.72 15.18
N ASP A 463 21.89 34.53 16.22
CA ASP A 463 23.03 34.37 17.14
C ASP A 463 23.00 33.02 17.87
N ARG A 464 21.80 32.44 18.03
CA ARG A 464 21.53 31.16 18.70
C ARG A 464 21.46 29.97 17.72
N ASN A 465 21.68 30.18 16.42
CA ASN A 465 21.55 29.15 15.36
C ASN A 465 20.19 28.44 15.33
N ILE A 466 19.09 29.14 15.63
CA ILE A 466 17.72 28.63 15.45
C ILE A 466 17.22 28.95 14.04
N LEU A 467 17.45 30.19 13.62
CA LEU A 467 17.31 30.63 12.24
C LEU A 467 18.69 30.77 11.60
N GLN A 468 18.74 30.58 10.30
CA GLN A 468 19.90 30.83 9.46
C GLN A 468 19.52 31.80 8.34
N LYS A 469 20.47 32.66 7.99
CA LYS A 469 20.36 33.55 6.85
C LYS A 469 20.99 32.87 5.64
N ASP A 470 20.31 32.91 4.49
CA ASP A 470 20.88 32.38 3.26
C ASP A 470 22.12 33.18 2.83
N MET A 471 23.18 32.47 2.45
CA MET A 471 24.48 33.05 2.07
C MET A 471 24.48 33.66 0.67
N GLU A 472 23.59 33.19 -0.21
CA GLU A 472 23.43 33.62 -1.61
C GLU A 472 22.35 34.72 -1.73
N TYR A 473 21.33 34.73 -0.86
CA TYR A 473 20.17 35.65 -0.94
C TYR A 473 19.88 36.40 0.37
N GLU A 474 20.15 37.71 0.40
CA GLU A 474 20.15 38.54 1.63
C GLU A 474 18.81 38.65 2.40
N ASN A 475 17.67 38.30 1.80
CA ASN A 475 16.34 38.46 2.43
C ASN A 475 15.65 37.13 2.80
N CYS A 476 16.36 36.00 2.68
CA CYS A 476 15.83 34.67 2.94
C CYS A 476 16.30 34.11 4.29
N TYR A 477 15.35 33.60 5.07
CA TYR A 477 15.58 32.98 6.37
C TYR A 477 15.03 31.55 6.38
N VAL A 478 15.80 30.61 6.91
CA VAL A 478 15.40 29.21 7.08
C VAL A 478 15.64 28.78 8.51
N PHE A 479 14.88 27.82 9.01
CA PHE A 479 15.25 27.14 10.25
C PHE A 479 16.48 26.27 10.00
N THR A 480 17.35 26.15 11.01
CA THR A 480 18.58 25.32 10.93
C THR A 480 18.28 23.90 10.46
N HIS A 481 17.20 23.30 10.97
CA HIS A 481 16.65 22.04 10.48
C HIS A 481 15.13 22.11 10.40
N LEU A 482 14.55 21.34 9.48
CA LEU A 482 13.10 21.24 9.34
C LEU A 482 12.45 20.64 10.60
N HIS A 483 13.11 19.71 11.28
CA HIS A 483 12.64 19.16 12.55
C HIS A 483 12.63 20.21 13.69
N VAL A 484 13.51 21.23 13.64
CA VAL A 484 13.44 22.37 14.58
C VAL A 484 12.19 23.19 14.32
N GLN A 485 11.82 23.41 13.04
CA GLN A 485 10.57 24.06 12.67
C GLN A 485 9.36 23.24 13.16
N GLU A 486 9.32 21.94 12.92
CA GLU A 486 8.24 21.05 13.38
C GLU A 486 8.10 21.03 14.91
N PHE A 487 9.21 21.04 15.63
CA PHE A 487 9.20 21.07 17.10
C PHE A 487 8.65 22.41 17.63
N LEU A 488 9.12 23.54 17.09
CA LEU A 488 8.61 24.87 17.46
C LEU A 488 7.13 25.05 17.04
N ALA A 489 6.72 24.41 15.94
CA ALA A 489 5.33 24.35 15.53
C ALA A 489 4.46 23.56 16.52
N ALA A 490 4.96 22.45 17.07
CA ALA A 490 4.26 21.72 18.13
C ALA A 490 4.16 22.53 19.43
N MET A 491 5.24 23.24 19.80
CA MET A 491 5.27 24.12 20.96
C MET A 491 4.19 25.21 20.93
N PHE A 492 3.80 25.69 19.75
CA PHE A 492 2.75 26.70 19.59
C PHE A 492 1.44 26.32 20.33
N TYR A 493 1.03 25.04 20.30
CA TYR A 493 -0.25 24.59 20.86
C TYR A 493 -0.22 24.37 22.38
N VAL A 494 0.97 24.33 22.97
CA VAL A 494 1.17 24.10 24.41
C VAL A 494 1.62 25.37 25.14
N LEU A 495 2.02 26.44 24.45
CA LEU A 495 2.36 27.72 25.09
C LEU A 495 1.10 28.45 25.61
N LYS A 496 1.17 28.98 26.84
CA LYS A 496 0.02 29.63 27.52
C LYS A 496 -0.40 30.96 26.86
N ASP A 497 -1.71 31.24 26.89
CA ASP A 497 -2.35 32.40 26.25
C ASP A 497 -2.32 33.71 27.03
N ASN A 498 -2.00 34.79 26.31
CA ASN A 498 -2.49 36.16 26.50
C ASN A 498 -2.62 36.80 25.10
N TRP A 499 -3.46 36.24 24.22
CA TRP A 499 -3.76 36.86 22.92
C TRP A 499 -4.79 37.97 23.14
N GLU A 500 -4.36 39.22 23.24
CA GLU A 500 -5.26 40.33 22.91
C GLU A 500 -5.55 40.24 21.42
N ILE A 501 -6.66 39.59 21.09
CA ILE A 501 -7.17 39.28 19.75
C ILE A 501 -7.01 40.50 18.83
N ARG A 502 -5.94 40.51 18.03
CA ARG A 502 -5.83 41.36 16.85
C ARG A 502 -6.17 40.48 15.64
N ASP A 503 -7.30 40.83 15.06
CA ASP A 503 -8.00 40.22 13.93
C ASP A 503 -8.87 38.97 14.18
N ARG A 504 -10.11 39.09 13.72
CA ARG A 504 -11.28 38.29 14.14
C ARG A 504 -11.59 37.17 13.14
N SER A 505 -10.56 36.52 12.60
CA SER A 505 -10.67 35.29 11.81
C SER A 505 -9.68 34.27 12.33
N LEU A 506 -10.13 33.30 13.14
CA LEU A 506 -9.31 32.14 13.50
C LEU A 506 -8.76 31.54 12.20
N GLN A 507 -7.44 31.43 12.07
CA GLN A 507 -6.86 30.68 10.97
C GLN A 507 -7.06 29.19 11.27
N SER A 508 -7.39 28.39 10.26
CA SER A 508 -7.77 26.97 10.45
C SER A 508 -6.71 26.14 11.18
N PHE A 509 -5.43 26.52 11.11
CA PHE A 509 -4.35 25.82 11.81
C PHE A 509 -4.30 26.11 13.32
N GLU A 510 -4.95 27.15 13.84
CA GLU A 510 -4.93 27.45 15.28
C GLU A 510 -5.82 26.48 16.08
N ASP A 511 -6.71 25.74 15.41
CA ASP A 511 -7.57 24.74 16.03
C ASP A 511 -6.88 23.38 16.11
N VAL A 512 -6.57 22.95 17.35
CA VAL A 512 -6.01 21.62 17.65
C VAL A 512 -6.89 20.50 17.09
N LYS A 513 -8.23 20.67 17.06
CA LYS A 513 -9.12 19.65 16.52
C LYS A 513 -8.85 19.44 15.03
N LEU A 514 -8.72 20.52 14.26
CA LEU A 514 -8.37 20.46 12.85
C LEU A 514 -6.98 19.87 12.63
N LEU A 515 -6.02 20.14 13.52
CA LEU A 515 -4.70 19.47 13.49
C LEU A 515 -4.84 17.95 13.64
N LEU A 516 -5.60 17.48 14.64
CA LEU A 516 -5.78 16.06 14.90
C LEU A 516 -6.52 15.35 13.74
N GLU A 517 -7.51 16.03 13.13
CA GLU A 517 -8.29 15.53 12.00
C GLU A 517 -7.58 15.64 10.64
N ALA A 518 -6.53 16.46 10.52
CA ALA A 518 -5.80 16.62 9.27
C ALA A 518 -5.07 15.33 8.88
N ASN A 519 -5.36 14.83 7.67
CA ASN A 519 -4.81 13.58 7.15
C ASN A 519 -3.30 13.74 6.88
N SER A 520 -2.47 13.10 7.70
CA SER A 520 -1.02 13.16 7.57
C SER A 520 -0.43 12.14 6.60
N GLY A 521 -1.24 11.22 6.06
CA GLY A 521 -0.78 10.14 5.16
C GLY A 521 -0.10 10.63 3.88
N GLN A 522 -0.15 11.94 3.61
CA GLN A 522 0.55 12.59 2.50
C GLN A 522 1.50 13.72 2.92
N ASP A 523 1.67 13.98 4.22
CA ASP A 523 2.59 14.99 4.77
C ASP A 523 3.34 14.47 6.01
N PRO A 524 4.57 13.93 5.82
CA PRO A 524 5.43 13.46 6.91
C PRO A 524 5.75 14.53 7.96
N HIS A 525 5.74 15.81 7.58
CA HIS A 525 6.08 16.92 8.48
C HIS A 525 4.95 17.18 9.48
N LEU A 526 3.71 17.06 9.03
CA LEU A 526 2.53 17.12 9.90
C LEU A 526 2.50 15.94 10.88
N THR A 527 2.83 14.73 10.43
CA THR A 527 2.97 13.55 11.31
C THR A 527 4.02 13.81 12.40
N GLN A 528 5.20 14.31 12.02
CA GLN A 528 6.28 14.56 12.97
C GLN A 528 5.93 15.68 13.96
N MET A 529 5.25 16.74 13.50
CA MET A 529 4.72 17.79 14.36
C MET A 529 3.70 17.25 15.38
N LYS A 530 2.82 16.32 14.99
CA LYS A 530 1.89 15.64 15.91
C LYS A 530 2.63 14.77 16.93
N CYS A 531 3.64 14.02 16.50
CA CYS A 531 4.52 13.26 17.39
C CYS A 531 5.16 14.15 18.45
N PHE A 532 5.74 15.30 18.06
CA PHE A 532 6.28 16.28 19.00
C PHE A 532 5.22 16.86 19.93
N LEU A 533 4.03 17.18 19.41
CA LEU A 533 2.93 17.68 20.24
C LEU A 533 2.54 16.68 21.34
N PHE A 534 2.43 15.40 21.01
CA PHE A 534 2.13 14.35 21.98
C PHE A 534 3.27 14.13 22.97
N GLY A 535 4.53 14.16 22.53
CA GLY A 535 5.67 14.08 23.45
C GLY A 535 5.74 15.28 24.41
N LEU A 536 5.33 16.47 23.97
CA LEU A 536 5.18 17.67 24.81
C LEU A 536 3.96 17.61 25.76
N LEU A 537 3.25 16.49 25.84
CA LEU A 537 2.29 16.20 26.91
C LEU A 537 2.94 15.51 28.12
N ASN A 538 4.21 15.11 27.99
CA ASN A 538 4.97 14.54 29.08
C ASN A 538 5.34 15.64 30.09
N GLU A 539 4.89 15.48 31.34
CA GLU A 539 5.05 16.52 32.36
C GLU A 539 6.52 16.83 32.70
N ASP A 540 7.39 15.83 32.63
CA ASP A 540 8.80 16.00 32.97
C ASP A 540 9.54 16.78 31.88
N LEU A 541 9.25 16.48 30.60
CA LEU A 541 9.78 17.24 29.45
C LEU A 541 9.29 18.69 29.46
N VAL A 542 8.01 18.91 29.76
CA VAL A 542 7.44 20.27 29.85
C VAL A 542 8.13 21.07 30.96
N LYS A 543 8.28 20.51 32.16
CA LYS A 543 8.98 21.19 33.28
C LYS A 543 10.41 21.56 32.89
N GLN A 544 11.13 20.66 32.22
CA GLN A 544 12.48 20.93 31.73
C GLN A 544 12.51 22.10 30.73
N LEU A 545 11.58 22.13 29.78
CA LEU A 545 11.49 23.21 28.79
C LEU A 545 11.11 24.55 29.41
N GLU A 546 10.13 24.57 30.31
CA GLU A 546 9.73 25.79 31.02
C GLU A 546 10.91 26.41 31.78
N THR A 547 11.73 25.59 32.44
CA THR A 547 12.93 26.08 33.15
C THR A 547 14.01 26.62 32.20
N THR A 548 14.17 26.02 31.02
CA THR A 548 15.26 26.37 30.11
C THR A 548 14.91 27.57 29.24
N LEU A 549 13.67 27.64 28.77
CA LEU A 549 13.18 28.68 27.85
C LEU A 549 12.55 29.87 28.58
N ASN A 550 12.41 29.80 29.91
CA ASN A 550 11.74 30.79 30.73
C ASN A 550 10.33 31.13 30.19
N CYS A 551 9.56 30.10 29.86
CA CYS A 551 8.21 30.19 29.30
C CYS A 551 7.19 29.44 30.16
N THR A 552 5.91 29.65 29.91
CA THR A 552 4.81 28.92 30.57
C THR A 552 4.02 28.10 29.56
N MET A 553 3.77 26.84 29.89
CA MET A 553 3.09 25.85 29.04
C MET A 553 1.81 25.33 29.73
N SER A 554 0.83 24.87 28.94
CA SER A 554 -0.47 24.38 29.39
C SER A 554 -0.73 22.97 28.88
N LEU A 555 -1.06 22.06 29.81
CA LEU A 555 -1.43 20.67 29.51
C LEU A 555 -2.95 20.47 29.33
N GLU A 556 -3.73 21.55 29.27
CA GLU A 556 -5.18 21.48 29.01
C GLU A 556 -5.52 20.76 27.70
N ILE A 557 -4.56 20.73 26.77
CA ILE A 557 -4.68 20.03 25.50
C ILE A 557 -4.87 18.50 25.67
N LYS A 558 -4.36 17.88 26.76
CA LYS A 558 -4.63 16.46 27.07
C LYS A 558 -6.14 16.19 27.11
N GLY A 559 -6.89 17.07 27.76
CA GLY A 559 -8.35 16.97 27.85
C GLY A 559 -9.05 17.16 26.50
N LYS A 560 -8.52 18.01 25.62
CA LYS A 560 -9.04 18.19 24.25
C LYS A 560 -8.80 16.92 23.40
N ILE A 561 -7.61 16.33 23.49
CA ILE A 561 -7.25 15.09 22.77
C ILE A 561 -8.12 13.92 23.24
N LEU A 562 -8.33 13.75 24.56
CA LEU A 562 -9.19 12.67 25.08
C LEU A 562 -10.64 12.81 24.59
N ARG A 563 -11.20 14.02 24.58
CA ARG A 563 -12.55 14.25 24.03
C ARG A 563 -12.62 13.93 22.54
N TRP A 564 -11.60 14.28 21.78
CA TRP A 564 -11.51 13.95 20.35
C TRP A 564 -11.48 12.43 20.14
N LEU A 565 -10.66 11.69 20.91
CA LEU A 565 -10.61 10.22 20.87
C LEU A 565 -11.93 9.56 21.28
N GLU A 566 -12.67 10.14 22.24
CA GLU A 566 -14.00 9.66 22.60
C GLU A 566 -15.02 9.79 21.46
N ILE A 567 -14.92 10.85 20.65
CA ILE A 567 -15.77 11.04 19.47
C ILE A 567 -15.37 10.03 18.38
N LEU A 568 -14.07 9.89 18.14
CA LEU A 568 -13.49 8.96 17.16
C LEU A 568 -13.83 7.49 17.47
N GLY A 569 -13.76 7.07 18.74
CA GLY A 569 -14.10 5.70 19.14
C GLY A 569 -15.59 5.36 19.06
N LYS A 570 -16.47 6.38 18.98
CA LYS A 570 -17.92 6.23 18.87
C LYS A 570 -18.45 6.43 17.45
N SER A 571 -17.63 6.90 16.51
CA SER A 571 -18.06 7.13 15.13
C SER A 571 -18.26 5.82 14.37
N GLU A 572 -19.25 5.79 13.47
CA GLU A 572 -19.46 4.67 12.53
C GLU A 572 -18.31 4.59 11.50
N HIS A 573 -17.67 5.74 11.23
CA HIS A 573 -16.47 5.81 10.40
C HIS A 573 -15.28 5.34 11.23
N PHE A 574 -14.88 4.09 11.00
CA PHE A 574 -13.72 3.50 11.63
C PHE A 574 -12.44 4.12 11.03
N PRO A 575 -11.46 4.56 11.85
CA PRO A 575 -10.23 5.13 11.31
C PRO A 575 -9.54 4.16 10.35
N THR A 576 -8.96 4.71 9.29
CA THR A 576 -8.18 3.92 8.35
C THR A 576 -6.96 3.33 9.06
N GLN A 577 -6.40 2.25 8.51
CA GLN A 577 -5.21 1.59 9.05
C GLN A 577 -4.03 2.56 9.26
N LEU A 578 -3.83 3.51 8.34
CA LEU A 578 -2.76 4.52 8.41
C LEU A 578 -3.00 5.50 9.56
N GLU A 579 -4.25 5.90 9.81
CA GLU A 579 -4.62 6.80 10.91
C GLU A 579 -4.40 6.14 12.29
N PHE A 580 -4.69 4.83 12.41
CA PHE A 580 -4.42 4.08 13.65
C PHE A 580 -2.94 4.01 13.97
N LEU A 581 -2.11 3.74 12.97
CA LEU A 581 -0.67 3.64 13.16
C LEU A 581 -0.05 5.01 13.50
N GLU A 582 -0.49 6.08 12.84
CA GLU A 582 -0.11 7.45 13.19
C GLU A 582 -0.48 7.78 14.64
N LEU A 583 -1.71 7.44 15.06
CA LEU A 583 -2.14 7.63 16.44
C LEU A 583 -1.24 6.87 17.42
N PHE A 584 -0.83 5.64 17.10
CA PHE A 584 0.04 4.84 17.95
C PHE A 584 1.45 5.42 18.05
N LEU A 585 1.99 5.95 16.94
CA LEU A 585 3.25 6.71 16.96
C LEU A 585 3.15 7.91 17.89
N CYS A 586 2.08 8.70 17.77
CA CYS A 586 1.85 9.86 18.63
C CYS A 586 1.70 9.46 20.11
N LEU A 587 0.89 8.44 20.42
CA LEU A 587 0.70 7.96 21.79
C LEU A 587 2.00 7.42 22.39
N TYR A 588 2.84 6.75 21.59
CA TYR A 588 4.15 6.29 22.04
C TYR A 588 5.04 7.45 22.49
N GLU A 589 5.04 8.59 21.80
CA GLU A 589 5.86 9.77 22.19
C GLU A 589 5.51 10.31 23.59
N THR A 590 4.28 10.13 24.07
CA THR A 590 3.87 10.59 25.42
C THR A 590 4.62 9.87 26.54
N GLN A 591 4.92 8.58 26.34
CA GLN A 591 5.44 7.65 27.35
C GLN A 591 4.62 7.65 28.67
N ASP A 592 3.33 8.00 28.61
CA ASP A 592 2.41 8.12 29.75
C ASP A 592 1.36 6.98 29.69
N GLU A 593 1.65 5.85 30.35
CA GLU A 593 0.76 4.67 30.33
C GLU A 593 -0.66 4.97 30.85
N ALA A 594 -0.81 5.92 31.78
CA ALA A 594 -2.11 6.30 32.35
C ALA A 594 -2.93 7.12 31.35
N PHE A 595 -2.29 8.02 30.61
CA PHE A 595 -2.92 8.74 29.51
C PHE A 595 -3.30 7.80 28.36
N ILE A 596 -2.42 6.88 27.98
CA ILE A 596 -2.68 5.89 26.91
C ILE A 596 -3.85 4.99 27.28
N SER A 597 -3.93 4.52 28.53
CA SER A 597 -5.06 3.72 29.01
C SER A 597 -6.40 4.46 28.89
N GLN A 598 -6.42 5.78 29.11
CA GLN A 598 -7.61 6.61 28.88
C GLN A 598 -7.90 6.81 27.39
N ALA A 599 -6.85 7.09 26.61
CA ALA A 599 -6.92 7.30 25.18
C ALA A 599 -7.44 6.06 24.42
N MET A 600 -7.06 4.86 24.84
CA MET A 600 -7.43 3.60 24.18
C MET A 600 -8.79 3.04 24.62
N LYS A 601 -9.37 3.56 25.71
CA LYS A 601 -10.66 3.10 26.26
C LYS A 601 -11.85 3.16 25.28
N PRO A 602 -11.99 4.18 24.42
CA PRO A 602 -13.15 4.29 23.52
C PRO A 602 -13.20 3.21 22.42
N PHE A 603 -12.07 2.57 22.08
CA PHE A 603 -11.98 1.69 20.92
C PHE A 603 -12.46 0.27 21.23
N GLN A 604 -13.50 -0.17 20.50
CA GLN A 604 -14.03 -1.54 20.56
C GLN A 604 -13.50 -2.43 19.43
N LYS A 605 -12.93 -1.84 18.38
CA LYS A 605 -12.31 -2.56 17.26
C LYS A 605 -10.93 -1.95 16.98
N ALA A 606 -9.98 -2.76 16.53
CA ALA A 606 -8.66 -2.33 16.11
C ALA A 606 -8.25 -3.12 14.87
N VAL A 607 -7.71 -2.43 13.86
CA VAL A 607 -7.15 -3.04 12.65
C VAL A 607 -5.73 -2.53 12.50
N ILE A 608 -4.75 -3.43 12.52
CA ILE A 608 -3.32 -3.08 12.51
C ILE A 608 -2.62 -3.90 11.46
N ASP A 609 -1.72 -3.25 10.73
CA ASP A 609 -0.76 -3.90 9.84
C ASP A 609 0.66 -3.56 10.27
N VAL A 610 1.38 -4.60 10.64
CA VAL A 610 2.75 -4.51 11.13
C VAL A 610 3.69 -4.73 9.95
N CYS A 611 4.13 -3.62 9.37
CA CYS A 611 5.05 -3.56 8.22
C CYS A 611 6.52 -3.30 8.61
N GLY A 612 6.83 -3.21 9.91
CA GLY A 612 8.18 -2.89 10.39
C GLY A 612 8.33 -3.00 11.91
N LYS A 613 9.56 -2.80 12.42
CA LYS A 613 9.86 -2.92 13.85
C LYS A 613 9.16 -1.85 14.67
N VAL A 614 9.13 -0.61 14.18
CA VAL A 614 8.41 0.49 14.83
C VAL A 614 6.92 0.20 14.93
N HIS A 615 6.30 -0.34 13.87
CA HIS A 615 4.86 -0.64 13.89
C HIS A 615 4.56 -1.67 14.98
N LEU A 616 5.40 -2.71 15.11
CA LEU A 616 5.25 -3.72 16.16
C LEU A 616 5.42 -3.09 17.55
N LEU A 617 6.43 -2.24 17.74
CA LEU A 617 6.72 -1.59 19.01
C LEU A 617 5.59 -0.67 19.47
N VAL A 618 5.11 0.23 18.61
CA VAL A 618 4.05 1.17 19.00
C VAL A 618 2.71 0.47 19.16
N SER A 619 2.46 -0.57 18.35
CA SER A 619 1.25 -1.39 18.47
C SER A 619 1.24 -2.21 19.74
N SER A 620 2.34 -2.87 20.09
CA SER A 620 2.44 -3.63 21.33
C SER A 620 2.28 -2.73 22.55
N PHE A 621 2.92 -1.55 22.52
CA PHE A 621 2.84 -0.56 23.57
C PHE A 621 1.41 -0.05 23.77
N CYS A 622 0.68 0.31 22.70
CA CYS A 622 -0.68 0.85 22.82
C CYS A 622 -1.72 -0.24 23.13
N LEU A 623 -1.64 -1.40 22.48
CA LEU A 623 -2.63 -2.48 22.61
C LEU A 623 -2.63 -3.15 23.98
N LYS A 624 -1.47 -3.22 24.65
CA LYS A 624 -1.35 -3.67 26.04
C LYS A 624 -2.32 -2.92 26.98
N HIS A 625 -2.65 -1.67 26.67
CA HIS A 625 -3.53 -0.80 27.47
C HIS A 625 -4.98 -0.75 26.97
N CYS A 626 -5.34 -1.54 25.95
CA CYS A 626 -6.70 -1.61 25.41
C CYS A 626 -7.61 -2.52 26.27
N GLN A 627 -8.53 -1.94 27.02
CA GLN A 627 -9.41 -2.69 27.94
C GLN A 627 -10.79 -3.02 27.37
N CYS A 628 -11.26 -2.30 26.34
CA CYS A 628 -12.63 -2.41 25.81
C CYS A 628 -12.72 -3.06 24.42
N LEU A 629 -11.60 -3.55 23.89
CA LEU A 629 -11.53 -4.20 22.58
C LEU A 629 -12.43 -5.44 22.52
N ARG A 630 -13.30 -5.52 21.52
CA ARG A 630 -14.18 -6.66 21.24
C ARG A 630 -13.72 -7.49 20.04
N ALA A 631 -13.18 -6.82 19.02
CA ALA A 631 -12.63 -7.44 17.83
C ALA A 631 -11.26 -6.83 17.48
N PHE A 632 -10.31 -7.68 17.11
CA PHE A 632 -8.96 -7.27 16.74
C PHE A 632 -8.56 -7.93 15.42
N LYS A 633 -8.11 -7.13 14.45
CA LYS A 633 -7.52 -7.64 13.21
C LYS A 633 -6.05 -7.24 13.12
N LEU A 634 -5.19 -8.20 12.86
CA LEU A 634 -3.75 -8.02 12.73
C LEU A 634 -3.26 -8.66 11.42
N SER A 635 -2.52 -7.87 10.65
CA SER A 635 -1.73 -8.30 9.49
C SER A 635 -0.25 -8.07 9.78
N VAL A 636 0.61 -8.96 9.32
CA VAL A 636 2.06 -8.89 9.54
C VAL A 636 2.77 -9.25 8.24
N THR A 637 3.08 -8.23 7.45
CA THR A 637 3.66 -8.38 6.11
C THR A 637 5.17 -8.64 6.12
N VAL A 638 5.86 -8.36 7.23
CA VAL A 638 7.32 -8.56 7.34
C VAL A 638 7.64 -9.99 7.73
N SER A 639 8.47 -10.67 6.94
CA SER A 639 9.12 -11.91 7.36
C SER A 639 10.05 -11.62 8.54
N CYS A 640 9.62 -11.99 9.75
CA CYS A 640 10.48 -11.91 10.94
C CYS A 640 11.80 -12.69 10.77
N GLU A 641 11.84 -13.67 9.87
CA GLU A 641 13.04 -14.44 9.52
C GLU A 641 14.14 -13.57 8.89
N THR A 642 13.82 -12.60 8.02
CA THR A 642 14.85 -11.68 7.48
C THR A 642 15.38 -10.71 8.53
N MET A 643 14.59 -10.44 9.59
CA MET A 643 14.99 -9.61 10.72
C MET A 643 15.84 -10.34 11.77
N LEU A 644 15.84 -11.68 11.77
CA LEU A 644 16.69 -12.52 12.62
C LEU A 644 17.89 -13.12 11.86
N ASN A 645 17.80 -13.29 10.53
CA ASN A 645 18.78 -14.03 9.73
C ASN A 645 19.64 -13.18 8.78
N SER A 646 19.73 -11.85 8.94
CA SER A 646 20.72 -11.08 8.17
C SER A 646 22.13 -11.59 8.50
N SER A 647 22.78 -12.18 7.50
CA SER A 647 24.01 -12.96 7.59
C SER A 647 25.23 -12.12 8.01
N HIS A 648 25.39 -11.86 9.31
CA HIS A 648 26.63 -11.37 9.91
C HIS A 648 26.94 -12.04 11.25
N PRO A 649 28.23 -12.20 11.62
CA PRO A 649 28.65 -13.25 12.55
C PRO A 649 28.04 -13.15 13.95
N ALA A 650 27.76 -14.33 14.50
CA ALA A 650 26.96 -14.67 15.68
C ALA A 650 27.42 -14.12 17.05
N ALA A 651 28.11 -12.98 17.12
CA ALA A 651 28.62 -12.43 18.39
C ALA A 651 27.93 -11.13 18.87
N LEU A 652 27.16 -10.43 18.02
CA LEU A 652 26.64 -9.08 18.35
C LEU A 652 25.12 -8.98 18.58
N TRP A 653 24.35 -10.04 18.28
CA TRP A 653 22.87 -9.97 18.20
C TRP A 653 22.09 -10.59 19.35
N GLN A 654 22.74 -11.08 20.42
CA GLN A 654 22.02 -11.67 21.55
C GLN A 654 21.14 -10.68 22.33
N ARG A 655 21.20 -9.36 22.06
CA ARG A 655 20.37 -8.34 22.75
C ARG A 655 19.09 -7.92 22.03
N ASP A 656 19.07 -7.82 20.69
CA ASP A 656 17.87 -7.35 19.96
C ASP A 656 16.74 -8.39 19.90
N GLY A 657 17.08 -9.68 19.94
CA GLY A 657 16.08 -10.76 20.00
C GLY A 657 15.17 -10.69 21.23
N GLY A 658 15.67 -10.12 22.35
CA GLY A 658 14.89 -9.93 23.56
C GLY A 658 13.80 -8.86 23.41
N HIS A 659 14.09 -7.76 22.71
CA HIS A 659 13.16 -6.65 22.56
C HIS A 659 11.96 -6.98 21.66
N ILE A 660 12.21 -7.63 20.52
CA ILE A 660 11.14 -8.08 19.62
C ILE A 660 10.26 -9.14 20.30
N THR A 661 10.87 -10.04 21.06
CA THR A 661 10.12 -11.04 21.85
C THR A 661 9.23 -10.37 22.88
N HIS A 662 9.71 -9.34 23.58
CA HIS A 662 8.91 -8.56 24.52
C HIS A 662 7.74 -7.84 23.82
N CYS A 663 7.96 -7.29 22.62
CA CYS A 663 6.87 -6.67 21.86
C CYS A 663 5.77 -7.68 21.51
N TRP A 664 6.12 -8.90 21.12
CA TRP A 664 5.13 -9.95 20.90
C TRP A 664 4.42 -10.38 22.17
N GLN A 665 5.13 -10.45 23.30
CA GLN A 665 4.51 -10.73 24.60
C GLN A 665 3.51 -9.63 24.98
N ASP A 666 3.89 -8.37 24.85
CA ASP A 666 3.01 -7.23 25.13
C ASP A 666 1.80 -7.21 24.19
N LEU A 667 2.01 -7.44 22.89
CA LEU A 667 0.93 -7.47 21.90
C LEU A 667 -0.05 -8.61 22.19
N CYS A 668 0.46 -9.84 22.39
CA CYS A 668 -0.37 -11.01 22.68
C CYS A 668 -0.98 -10.97 24.09
N SER A 669 -0.45 -10.16 25.01
CA SER A 669 -0.99 -10.01 26.36
C SER A 669 -2.44 -9.55 26.36
N VAL A 670 -2.89 -8.86 25.31
CA VAL A 670 -4.28 -8.42 25.10
C VAL A 670 -5.27 -9.60 25.19
N LEU A 671 -4.86 -10.80 24.77
CA LEU A 671 -5.68 -12.00 24.86
C LEU A 671 -6.02 -12.37 26.31
N ARG A 672 -5.08 -12.11 27.23
CA ARG A 672 -5.22 -12.40 28.66
C ARG A 672 -5.82 -11.22 29.43
N THR A 673 -5.45 -9.99 29.10
CA THR A 673 -5.77 -8.79 29.89
C THR A 673 -7.12 -8.20 29.52
N ASN A 674 -7.63 -8.44 28.32
CA ASN A 674 -8.89 -7.87 27.86
C ASN A 674 -10.07 -8.81 28.14
N GLU A 675 -11.02 -8.35 28.97
CA GLU A 675 -12.21 -9.13 29.38
C GLU A 675 -13.32 -9.18 28.32
N HIS A 676 -13.26 -8.30 27.32
CA HIS A 676 -14.29 -8.10 26.30
C HIS A 676 -13.93 -8.66 24.93
N LEU A 677 -12.68 -9.04 24.70
CA LEU A 677 -12.19 -9.53 23.42
C LEU A 677 -12.85 -10.88 23.07
N ARG A 678 -13.63 -10.89 21.97
CA ARG A 678 -14.35 -12.06 21.47
C ARG A 678 -13.80 -12.56 20.14
N GLU A 679 -13.29 -11.65 19.31
CA GLU A 679 -12.88 -11.97 17.95
C GLU A 679 -11.46 -11.51 17.67
N LEU A 680 -10.66 -12.40 17.07
CA LEU A 680 -9.32 -12.10 16.59
C LEU A 680 -9.17 -12.64 15.18
N GLU A 681 -8.73 -11.78 14.27
CA GLU A 681 -8.36 -12.13 12.91
C GLU A 681 -6.86 -11.87 12.69
N LEU A 682 -6.13 -12.93 12.33
CA LEU A 682 -4.78 -12.89 11.82
C LEU A 682 -4.84 -13.25 10.33
N CYS A 683 -4.45 -12.32 9.46
CA CYS A 683 -4.53 -12.49 7.99
C CYS A 683 -3.19 -12.22 7.32
N HIS A 684 -2.87 -12.99 6.29
CA HIS A 684 -1.71 -12.76 5.40
C HIS A 684 -0.40 -12.51 6.18
N SER A 685 -0.24 -13.20 7.32
CA SER A 685 0.84 -12.94 8.26
C SER A 685 1.89 -14.05 8.23
N ASN A 686 3.17 -13.69 8.09
CA ASN A 686 4.27 -14.65 8.24
C ASN A 686 4.90 -14.52 9.64
N LEU A 687 4.22 -15.12 10.63
CA LEU A 687 4.67 -15.11 12.01
C LEU A 687 5.78 -16.14 12.20
N GLY A 688 6.96 -15.69 12.64
CA GLY A 688 8.05 -16.59 13.01
C GLY A 688 7.69 -17.51 14.19
N GLU A 689 8.43 -18.60 14.36
CA GLU A 689 8.16 -19.64 15.37
C GLU A 689 7.98 -19.08 16.79
N LEU A 690 8.82 -18.12 17.21
CA LEU A 690 8.73 -17.48 18.52
C LEU A 690 7.43 -16.69 18.71
N ALA A 691 7.02 -15.91 17.70
CA ALA A 691 5.80 -15.11 17.76
C ALA A 691 4.56 -16.02 17.86
N MET A 692 4.51 -17.08 17.04
CA MET A 692 3.45 -18.09 17.10
C MET A 692 3.40 -18.80 18.44
N LYS A 693 4.57 -19.17 19.00
CA LYS A 693 4.64 -19.81 20.31
C LYS A 693 4.09 -18.90 21.41
N THR A 694 4.46 -17.62 21.43
CA THR A 694 3.93 -16.64 22.39
C THR A 694 2.42 -16.46 22.21
N PHE A 695 1.95 -16.38 20.97
CA PHE A 695 0.52 -16.31 20.66
C PHE A 695 -0.26 -17.50 21.23
N TYR A 696 0.18 -18.74 20.99
CA TYR A 696 -0.50 -19.93 21.52
C TYR A 696 -0.46 -20.02 23.04
N GLN A 697 0.63 -19.58 23.68
CA GLN A 697 0.71 -19.53 25.14
C GLN A 697 -0.36 -18.61 25.74
N GLU A 698 -0.54 -17.42 25.18
CA GLU A 698 -1.57 -16.48 25.64
C GLU A 698 -2.99 -16.95 25.25
N LEU A 699 -3.15 -17.63 24.10
CA LEU A 699 -4.43 -18.24 23.69
C LEU A 699 -4.89 -19.33 24.66
N ARG A 700 -3.97 -20.11 25.23
CA ARG A 700 -4.24 -21.15 26.24
C ARG A 700 -4.45 -20.58 27.64
N HIS A 701 -4.24 -19.29 27.85
CA HIS A 701 -4.35 -18.70 29.17
C HIS A 701 -5.81 -18.77 29.68
N PRO A 702 -6.08 -19.13 30.95
CA PRO A 702 -7.46 -19.28 31.48
C PRO A 702 -8.32 -18.01 31.39
N ASN A 703 -7.68 -16.84 31.43
CA ASN A 703 -8.37 -15.55 31.28
C ASN A 703 -8.73 -15.22 29.83
N CYS A 704 -8.21 -15.96 28.85
CA CYS A 704 -8.51 -15.72 27.44
C CYS A 704 -10.00 -15.88 27.16
N LYS A 705 -10.65 -14.79 26.78
CA LYS A 705 -12.11 -14.68 26.57
C LYS A 705 -12.53 -14.82 25.10
N LEU A 706 -11.56 -15.11 24.24
CA LEU A 706 -11.72 -15.23 22.80
C LEU A 706 -12.68 -16.39 22.45
N GLN A 707 -13.63 -16.12 21.56
CA GLN A 707 -14.64 -17.07 21.10
C GLN A 707 -14.44 -17.43 19.63
N LYS A 708 -13.98 -16.46 18.83
CA LYS A 708 -13.78 -16.57 17.38
C LYS A 708 -12.34 -16.24 17.03
N LEU A 709 -11.67 -17.20 16.42
CA LEU A 709 -10.30 -17.05 15.95
C LEU A 709 -10.24 -17.33 14.45
N LEU A 710 -9.79 -16.34 13.68
CA LEU A 710 -9.61 -16.43 12.24
C LEU A 710 -8.11 -16.35 11.95
N LEU A 711 -7.52 -17.44 11.48
CA LEU A 711 -6.11 -17.57 11.10
C LEU A 711 -6.06 -17.83 9.59
N ARG A 712 -6.17 -16.78 8.78
CA ARG A 712 -6.35 -16.90 7.33
C ARG A 712 -5.04 -16.63 6.59
N PHE A 713 -4.72 -17.47 5.62
CA PHE A 713 -3.52 -17.34 4.78
C PHE A 713 -2.23 -17.28 5.61
N LEU A 714 -2.11 -18.15 6.62
CA LEU A 714 -0.93 -18.23 7.50
C LEU A 714 -0.08 -19.46 7.19
N SER A 715 1.20 -19.38 7.56
CA SER A 715 2.11 -20.52 7.64
C SER A 715 2.21 -21.03 9.09
N PHE A 716 2.39 -22.34 9.25
CA PHE A 716 2.55 -22.98 10.56
C PHE A 716 3.94 -23.65 10.67
N PRO A 717 5.03 -22.88 10.93
CA PRO A 717 6.41 -23.40 10.89
C PRO A 717 6.70 -24.53 11.90
N GLY A 718 5.92 -24.63 12.99
CA GLY A 718 5.98 -25.73 13.98
C GLY A 718 4.91 -26.82 13.77
N GLY A 719 4.17 -26.77 12.67
CA GLY A 719 2.98 -27.58 12.43
C GLY A 719 1.76 -27.17 13.26
N CYS A 720 0.68 -27.93 13.15
CA CYS A 720 -0.61 -27.57 13.78
C CYS A 720 -0.82 -28.13 15.19
N GLN A 721 0.21 -28.71 15.82
CA GLN A 721 0.06 -29.30 17.14
C GLN A 721 -0.25 -28.25 18.20
N ASP A 722 0.36 -27.06 18.11
CA ASP A 722 0.14 -26.02 19.11
C ASP A 722 -1.24 -25.38 19.03
N ILE A 723 -1.78 -25.17 17.84
CA ILE A 723 -3.17 -24.73 17.69
C ILE A 723 -4.13 -25.83 18.17
N ALA A 724 -3.85 -27.10 17.84
CA ALA A 724 -4.66 -28.24 18.30
C ALA A 724 -4.74 -28.32 19.83
N ASN A 725 -3.60 -28.21 20.53
CA ASN A 725 -3.57 -28.16 22.00
C ASN A 725 -4.36 -26.95 22.55
N SER A 726 -4.34 -25.83 21.83
CA SER A 726 -5.11 -24.65 22.24
C SER A 726 -6.62 -24.88 22.18
N LEU A 727 -7.10 -25.80 21.32
CA LEU A 727 -8.53 -26.17 21.25
C LEU A 727 -9.01 -27.01 22.44
N THR A 728 -8.10 -27.68 23.14
CA THR A 728 -8.43 -28.45 24.36
C THR A 728 -8.32 -27.60 25.60
N ASP A 729 -7.30 -26.73 25.66
CA ASP A 729 -7.00 -25.95 26.85
C ASP A 729 -7.91 -24.71 26.97
N ASN A 730 -8.29 -24.10 25.84
CA ASN A 730 -9.16 -22.93 25.82
C ASN A 730 -10.64 -23.32 25.94
N GLN A 731 -11.29 -22.87 27.01
CA GLN A 731 -12.69 -23.20 27.32
C GLN A 731 -13.73 -22.30 26.63
N ASN A 732 -13.30 -21.23 25.95
CA ASN A 732 -14.17 -20.22 25.33
C ASN A 732 -14.19 -20.30 23.81
N LEU A 733 -13.18 -20.91 23.17
CA LEU A 733 -13.07 -20.94 21.72
C LEU A 733 -14.12 -21.87 21.09
N ILE A 734 -15.04 -21.28 20.33
CA ILE A 734 -16.14 -21.97 19.66
C ILE A 734 -16.07 -21.92 18.14
N HIS A 735 -15.27 -21.01 17.59
CA HIS A 735 -15.11 -20.83 16.14
C HIS A 735 -13.63 -20.69 15.78
N LEU A 736 -13.20 -21.51 14.82
CA LEU A 736 -11.86 -21.50 14.24
C LEU A 736 -11.96 -21.52 12.72
N ASP A 737 -11.38 -20.52 12.08
CA ASP A 737 -11.23 -20.46 10.62
C ASP A 737 -9.76 -20.48 10.26
N LEU A 738 -9.34 -21.45 9.46
CA LEU A 738 -7.97 -21.62 9.01
C LEU A 738 -7.81 -21.39 7.50
N LYS A 739 -8.81 -20.76 6.86
CA LYS A 739 -8.89 -20.61 5.40
C LYS A 739 -7.57 -20.19 4.74
N GLY A 740 -7.20 -20.87 3.66
CA GLY A 740 -6.05 -20.52 2.83
C GLY A 740 -4.69 -20.76 3.50
N SER A 741 -4.65 -21.42 4.66
CA SER A 741 -3.41 -21.69 5.39
C SER A 741 -2.82 -23.05 5.05
N ASP A 742 -1.49 -23.13 5.00
CA ASP A 742 -0.73 -24.35 4.66
C ASP A 742 -0.69 -25.33 5.85
N ILE A 743 -1.80 -26.05 6.03
CA ILE A 743 -2.00 -27.02 7.11
C ILE A 743 -1.70 -28.43 6.60
N GLY A 744 -2.21 -28.76 5.41
CA GLY A 744 -2.15 -30.08 4.79
C GLY A 744 -2.77 -31.21 5.63
N ASP A 745 -2.72 -32.42 5.09
CA ASP A 745 -3.33 -33.60 5.74
C ASP A 745 -2.75 -33.91 7.13
N ASN A 746 -1.46 -33.65 7.32
CA ASN A 746 -0.76 -33.87 8.59
C ASN A 746 -1.21 -32.88 9.67
N GLY A 747 -1.41 -31.60 9.33
CA GLY A 747 -1.90 -30.61 10.27
C GLY A 747 -3.33 -30.90 10.71
N VAL A 748 -4.18 -31.32 9.77
CA VAL A 748 -5.58 -31.74 10.07
C VAL A 748 -5.63 -32.94 11.00
N LYS A 749 -4.67 -33.87 10.93
CA LYS A 749 -4.59 -34.98 11.87
C LYS A 749 -4.50 -34.50 13.32
N SER A 750 -3.64 -33.51 13.62
CA SER A 750 -3.52 -32.94 14.97
C SER A 750 -4.82 -32.26 15.42
N LEU A 751 -5.46 -31.48 14.54
CA LEU A 751 -6.75 -30.87 14.83
C LEU A 751 -7.84 -31.92 15.12
N CYS A 752 -7.86 -33.01 14.35
CA CYS A 752 -8.79 -34.11 14.54
C CYS A 752 -8.59 -34.83 15.88
N GLU A 753 -7.37 -34.95 16.39
CA GLU A 753 -7.14 -35.49 17.73
C GLU A 753 -7.69 -34.55 18.82
N ALA A 754 -7.54 -33.24 18.67
CA ALA A 754 -8.12 -32.27 19.59
C ALA A 754 -9.66 -32.28 19.56
N LEU A 755 -10.28 -32.38 18.39
CA LEU A 755 -11.74 -32.46 18.23
C LEU A 755 -12.38 -33.69 18.90
N LYS A 756 -11.61 -34.78 19.08
CA LYS A 756 -12.07 -35.98 19.79
C LYS A 756 -12.06 -35.79 21.31
N HIS A 757 -11.37 -34.77 21.81
CA HIS A 757 -11.23 -34.52 23.23
C HIS A 757 -12.53 -33.94 23.82
N PRO A 758 -13.02 -34.42 24.98
CA PRO A 758 -14.29 -33.98 25.57
C PRO A 758 -14.31 -32.52 26.01
N GLU A 759 -13.13 -31.94 26.27
CA GLU A 759 -13.01 -30.53 26.65
C GLU A 759 -13.08 -29.58 25.45
N CYS A 760 -12.90 -30.08 24.22
CA CYS A 760 -12.97 -29.25 23.02
C CYS A 760 -14.39 -28.71 22.81
N LYS A 761 -14.55 -27.38 22.89
CA LYS A 761 -15.84 -26.68 22.74
C LYS A 761 -16.10 -26.16 21.32
N LEU A 762 -15.21 -26.46 20.37
CA LEU A 762 -15.29 -25.95 19.02
C LEU A 762 -16.58 -26.39 18.32
N GLN A 763 -17.38 -25.42 17.87
CA GLN A 763 -18.65 -25.63 17.17
C GLN A 763 -18.50 -25.42 15.66
N ASN A 764 -17.64 -24.49 15.26
CA ASN A 764 -17.42 -24.11 13.88
C ASN A 764 -15.95 -24.28 13.51
N LEU A 765 -15.68 -25.08 12.49
CA LEU A 765 -14.35 -25.27 11.92
C LEU A 765 -14.37 -25.02 10.41
N SER A 766 -13.54 -24.09 9.95
CA SER A 766 -13.29 -23.85 8.53
C SER A 766 -11.86 -24.23 8.16
N LEU A 767 -11.73 -25.11 7.16
CA LEU A 767 -10.50 -25.59 6.56
C LEU A 767 -10.53 -25.36 5.03
N GLU A 768 -11.15 -24.27 4.60
CA GLU A 768 -11.27 -23.92 3.20
C GLU A 768 -9.89 -23.64 2.58
N SER A 769 -9.58 -24.22 1.42
CA SER A 769 -8.31 -23.98 0.72
C SER A 769 -7.06 -24.27 1.59
N CYS A 770 -7.06 -25.40 2.31
CA CYS A 770 -5.98 -25.79 3.22
C CYS A 770 -5.08 -26.92 2.67
N ASP A 771 -5.05 -27.10 1.34
CA ASP A 771 -4.31 -28.15 0.63
C ASP A 771 -4.63 -29.57 1.13
N LEU A 772 -5.90 -29.84 1.40
CA LEU A 772 -6.36 -31.13 1.89
C LEU A 772 -6.65 -32.12 0.76
N THR A 773 -6.35 -33.39 1.01
CA THR A 773 -6.59 -34.50 0.08
C THR A 773 -7.48 -35.59 0.69
N THR A 774 -7.77 -36.64 -0.08
CA THR A 774 -8.49 -37.85 0.38
C THR A 774 -7.93 -38.44 1.69
N VAL A 775 -6.64 -38.24 1.98
CA VAL A 775 -5.96 -38.81 3.14
C VAL A 775 -6.50 -38.25 4.45
N CYS A 776 -6.85 -36.96 4.51
CA CYS A 776 -7.36 -36.35 5.75
C CYS A 776 -8.77 -36.83 6.10
N CYS A 777 -9.59 -37.24 5.12
CA CYS A 777 -11.00 -37.57 5.30
C CYS A 777 -11.20 -38.67 6.35
N LEU A 778 -10.32 -39.68 6.41
CA LEU A 778 -10.38 -40.72 7.44
C LEU A 778 -10.23 -40.16 8.86
N ASN A 779 -9.36 -39.17 9.06
CA ASN A 779 -9.16 -38.54 10.37
C ASN A 779 -10.35 -37.66 10.74
N ILE A 780 -10.88 -36.90 9.78
CA ILE A 780 -12.06 -36.06 9.94
C ILE A 780 -13.27 -36.94 10.30
N SER A 781 -13.52 -38.02 9.56
CA SER A 781 -14.60 -38.98 9.84
C SER A 781 -14.53 -39.53 11.26
N LYS A 782 -13.33 -39.93 11.71
CA LYS A 782 -13.13 -40.40 13.10
C LYS A 782 -13.39 -39.31 14.14
N ALA A 783 -13.05 -38.05 13.83
CA ALA A 783 -13.33 -36.91 14.70
C ALA A 783 -14.84 -36.61 14.78
N LEU A 784 -15.55 -36.62 13.64
CA LEU A 784 -17.00 -36.40 13.57
C LEU A 784 -17.80 -37.41 14.41
N LEU A 785 -17.35 -38.66 14.50
CA LEU A 785 -18.00 -39.71 15.30
C LEU A 785 -17.78 -39.58 16.82
N ARG A 786 -16.82 -38.75 17.24
CA ARG A 786 -16.42 -38.59 18.65
C ARG A 786 -16.75 -37.21 19.19
N SER A 787 -16.64 -36.17 18.36
CA SER A 787 -16.97 -34.80 18.73
C SER A 787 -18.45 -34.69 19.14
N GLN A 788 -18.67 -33.95 20.23
CA GLN A 788 -20.02 -33.64 20.75
C GLN A 788 -20.41 -32.18 20.53
N SER A 789 -19.45 -31.35 20.10
CA SER A 789 -19.57 -29.89 20.00
C SER A 789 -19.64 -29.40 18.56
N LEU A 790 -18.96 -30.06 17.61
CA LEU A 790 -18.84 -29.57 16.23
C LEU A 790 -20.19 -29.63 15.50
N ARG A 791 -20.68 -28.46 15.07
CA ARG A 791 -21.95 -28.26 14.35
C ARG A 791 -21.74 -27.87 12.89
N PHE A 792 -20.67 -27.13 12.59
CA PHE A 792 -20.34 -26.68 11.24
C PHE A 792 -18.92 -27.07 10.85
N LEU A 793 -18.80 -27.63 9.66
CA LEU A 793 -17.52 -27.96 9.04
C LEU A 793 -17.50 -27.43 7.60
N ASN A 794 -16.52 -26.60 7.29
CA ASN A 794 -16.24 -26.13 5.93
C ASN A 794 -14.95 -26.77 5.42
N LEU A 795 -15.04 -27.57 4.36
CA LEU A 795 -13.92 -28.22 3.68
C LEU A 795 -13.75 -27.73 2.23
N SER A 796 -14.37 -26.60 1.89
CA SER A 796 -14.45 -26.13 0.52
C SER A 796 -13.07 -25.88 -0.11
N THR A 797 -13.01 -25.90 -1.44
CA THR A 797 -11.82 -25.66 -2.26
C THR A 797 -10.62 -26.52 -1.83
N ASN A 798 -10.85 -27.83 -1.63
CA ASN A 798 -9.82 -28.83 -1.33
C ASN A 798 -9.97 -30.03 -2.27
N HIS A 799 -8.92 -30.84 -2.46
CA HIS A 799 -8.95 -31.96 -3.40
C HIS A 799 -9.37 -33.27 -2.72
N LEU A 800 -10.59 -33.31 -2.17
CA LEU A 800 -11.09 -34.48 -1.42
C LEU A 800 -11.51 -35.63 -2.32
N LEU A 801 -12.05 -35.35 -3.52
CA LEU A 801 -12.51 -36.35 -4.51
C LEU A 801 -13.59 -37.31 -3.97
N ASP A 802 -14.16 -38.13 -4.85
CA ASP A 802 -15.24 -39.07 -4.49
C ASP A 802 -14.84 -40.04 -3.37
N ASP A 803 -13.61 -40.58 -3.40
CA ASP A 803 -13.10 -41.50 -2.36
C ASP A 803 -13.02 -40.86 -0.97
N GLY A 804 -12.61 -39.59 -0.89
CA GLY A 804 -12.57 -38.85 0.36
C GLY A 804 -13.97 -38.53 0.88
N ILE A 805 -14.87 -38.11 -0.02
CA ILE A 805 -16.27 -37.83 0.33
C ILE A 805 -16.98 -39.10 0.81
N LYS A 806 -16.72 -40.26 0.20
CA LYS A 806 -17.25 -41.55 0.67
C LYS A 806 -16.91 -41.83 2.13
N LEU A 807 -15.65 -41.61 2.53
CA LEU A 807 -15.22 -41.76 3.93
C LEU A 807 -15.95 -40.79 4.86
N LEU A 808 -16.20 -39.55 4.43
CA LEU A 808 -17.00 -38.59 5.20
C LEU A 808 -18.46 -39.05 5.31
N CYS A 809 -19.03 -39.59 4.24
CA CYS A 809 -20.40 -40.09 4.17
C CYS A 809 -20.64 -41.25 5.16
N GLU A 810 -19.67 -42.16 5.32
CA GLU A 810 -19.73 -43.23 6.33
C GLU A 810 -19.89 -42.67 7.76
N ALA A 811 -19.22 -41.56 8.07
CA ALA A 811 -19.35 -40.90 9.37
C ALA A 811 -20.65 -40.07 9.47
N LEU A 812 -21.02 -39.35 8.41
CA LEU A 812 -22.23 -38.53 8.36
C LEU A 812 -23.49 -39.37 8.54
N GLY A 813 -23.58 -40.56 7.93
CA GLY A 813 -24.73 -41.45 8.08
C GLY A 813 -24.84 -42.10 9.46
N HIS A 814 -23.83 -41.95 10.32
CA HIS A 814 -23.82 -42.58 11.65
C HIS A 814 -24.61 -41.73 12.68
N PRO A 815 -25.43 -42.35 13.56
CA PRO A 815 -26.27 -41.63 14.53
C PRO A 815 -25.51 -40.85 15.63
N LYS A 816 -24.18 -40.93 15.65
CA LYS A 816 -23.31 -40.18 16.58
C LYS A 816 -22.77 -38.90 15.95
N CYS A 817 -22.99 -38.70 14.66
CA CYS A 817 -22.61 -37.46 13.99
C CYS A 817 -23.57 -36.35 14.41
N HIS A 818 -23.00 -35.28 14.96
CA HIS A 818 -23.73 -34.13 15.50
C HIS A 818 -23.69 -32.91 14.56
N LEU A 819 -23.14 -33.10 13.36
CA LEU A 819 -22.92 -32.05 12.38
C LEU A 819 -24.26 -31.60 11.78
N GLU A 820 -24.50 -30.29 11.81
CA GLU A 820 -25.72 -29.65 11.33
C GLU A 820 -25.51 -28.99 9.97
N ARG A 821 -24.27 -28.53 9.70
CA ARG A 821 -23.90 -27.79 8.49
C ARG A 821 -22.60 -28.32 7.91
N LEU A 822 -22.59 -28.61 6.61
CA LEU A 822 -21.41 -29.08 5.88
C LEU A 822 -21.25 -28.33 4.57
N SER A 823 -20.03 -27.85 4.30
CA SER A 823 -19.67 -27.29 2.99
C SER A 823 -18.58 -28.13 2.33
N LEU A 824 -18.87 -28.58 1.11
CA LEU A 824 -18.00 -29.35 0.21
C LEU A 824 -17.87 -28.63 -1.15
N GLU A 825 -17.93 -27.30 -1.16
CA GLU A 825 -17.84 -26.52 -2.40
C GLU A 825 -16.47 -26.72 -3.06
N SER A 826 -16.40 -26.93 -4.38
CA SER A 826 -15.15 -27.16 -5.11
C SER A 826 -14.26 -28.25 -4.47
N CYS A 827 -14.85 -29.38 -4.05
CA CYS A 827 -14.13 -30.49 -3.44
C CYS A 827 -13.68 -31.59 -4.43
N GLY A 828 -14.02 -31.43 -5.72
CA GLY A 828 -13.78 -32.43 -6.76
C GLY A 828 -14.76 -33.62 -6.69
N LEU A 829 -15.97 -33.39 -6.14
CA LEU A 829 -17.05 -34.36 -6.12
C LEU A 829 -17.64 -34.52 -7.53
N THR A 830 -17.91 -35.76 -7.93
CA THR A 830 -18.55 -36.09 -9.21
C THR A 830 -19.86 -36.86 -9.00
N VAL A 831 -20.48 -37.32 -10.10
CA VAL A 831 -21.65 -38.22 -10.08
C VAL A 831 -21.41 -39.43 -9.16
N ALA A 832 -20.19 -39.99 -9.14
CA ALA A 832 -19.89 -41.22 -8.39
C ALA A 832 -20.04 -41.03 -6.88
N GLY A 833 -19.61 -39.89 -6.32
CA GLY A 833 -19.77 -39.59 -4.91
C GLY A 833 -21.18 -39.14 -4.51
N CYS A 834 -22.04 -38.78 -5.47
CA CYS A 834 -23.42 -38.35 -5.19
C CYS A 834 -24.28 -39.46 -4.56
N GLU A 835 -24.06 -40.71 -4.94
CA GLU A 835 -24.80 -41.86 -4.39
C GLU A 835 -24.51 -42.04 -2.90
N ASP A 836 -23.22 -42.13 -2.53
CA ASP A 836 -22.77 -42.27 -1.14
C ASP A 836 -23.25 -41.09 -0.27
N LEU A 837 -23.17 -39.86 -0.80
CA LEU A 837 -23.65 -38.66 -0.12
C LEU A 837 -25.16 -38.67 0.12
N SER A 838 -25.93 -39.06 -0.90
CA SER A 838 -27.38 -39.15 -0.82
C SER A 838 -27.83 -40.17 0.23
N LEU A 839 -27.16 -41.32 0.30
CA LEU A 839 -27.38 -42.32 1.35
C LEU A 839 -27.05 -41.78 2.75
N ALA A 840 -25.95 -41.04 2.90
CA ALA A 840 -25.58 -40.44 4.18
C ALA A 840 -26.61 -39.40 4.65
N VAL A 841 -27.09 -38.55 3.74
CA VAL A 841 -28.09 -37.50 4.03
C VAL A 841 -29.42 -38.09 4.51
N ILE A 842 -29.88 -39.21 3.93
CA ILE A 842 -31.11 -39.89 4.38
C ILE A 842 -30.97 -40.41 5.82
N ASN A 843 -29.80 -40.95 6.15
CA ASN A 843 -29.53 -41.57 7.44
C ASN A 843 -29.22 -40.54 8.54
N ASN A 844 -28.67 -39.38 8.18
CA ASN A 844 -28.34 -38.31 9.11
C ASN A 844 -29.61 -37.57 9.57
N LYS A 845 -29.76 -37.38 10.89
CA LYS A 845 -30.92 -36.68 11.49
C LYS A 845 -30.66 -35.24 11.88
N MET A 846 -29.40 -34.80 11.92
CA MET A 846 -28.96 -33.49 12.40
C MET A 846 -28.60 -32.54 11.26
N LEU A 847 -28.12 -33.06 10.12
CA LEU A 847 -27.69 -32.27 8.98
C LEU A 847 -28.89 -31.54 8.36
N THR A 848 -28.84 -30.22 8.42
CA THR A 848 -29.87 -29.31 7.90
C THR A 848 -29.36 -28.45 6.75
N HIS A 849 -28.05 -28.20 6.66
CA HIS A 849 -27.46 -27.37 5.60
C HIS A 849 -26.34 -28.12 4.88
N LEU A 850 -26.41 -28.15 3.55
CA LEU A 850 -25.40 -28.78 2.71
C LEU A 850 -25.06 -27.88 1.51
N CYS A 851 -23.77 -27.58 1.35
CA CYS A 851 -23.25 -26.89 0.17
C CYS A 851 -22.40 -27.84 -0.67
N LEU A 852 -22.76 -27.99 -1.94
CA LEU A 852 -22.05 -28.80 -2.96
C LEU A 852 -21.65 -27.95 -4.17
N ALA A 853 -21.64 -26.63 -4.03
CA ALA A 853 -21.36 -25.72 -5.13
C ALA A 853 -20.03 -26.04 -5.84
N ASP A 854 -19.91 -25.66 -7.11
CA ASP A 854 -18.67 -25.74 -7.89
C ASP A 854 -18.08 -27.17 -7.96
N ASN A 855 -18.94 -28.19 -7.99
CA ASN A 855 -18.58 -29.59 -8.23
C ASN A 855 -19.24 -30.12 -9.50
N ILE A 856 -18.63 -31.10 -10.16
CA ILE A 856 -19.11 -31.59 -11.47
C ILE A 856 -20.12 -32.72 -11.27
N LEU A 857 -21.29 -32.37 -10.73
CA LEU A 857 -22.35 -33.35 -10.42
C LEU A 857 -23.14 -33.74 -11.68
N GLY A 858 -23.49 -32.77 -12.53
CA GLY A 858 -24.27 -33.00 -13.75
C GLY A 858 -25.70 -33.51 -13.49
N ASP A 859 -26.47 -33.69 -14.57
CA ASP A 859 -27.88 -34.10 -14.50
C ASP A 859 -28.06 -35.51 -13.89
N ASP A 860 -27.08 -36.41 -14.06
CA ASP A 860 -27.10 -37.74 -13.42
C ASP A 860 -26.84 -37.66 -11.92
N GLY A 861 -25.96 -36.76 -11.47
CA GLY A 861 -25.65 -36.58 -10.04
C GLY A 861 -26.83 -36.02 -9.26
N ILE A 862 -27.56 -35.04 -9.81
CA ILE A 862 -28.73 -34.44 -9.15
C ILE A 862 -29.86 -35.46 -8.94
N LYS A 863 -29.93 -36.50 -9.78
CA LYS A 863 -30.92 -37.57 -9.61
C LYS A 863 -30.78 -38.27 -8.25
N PHE A 864 -29.56 -38.59 -7.83
CA PHE A 864 -29.33 -39.19 -6.52
C PHE A 864 -29.72 -38.24 -5.38
N VAL A 865 -29.31 -36.97 -5.47
CA VAL A 865 -29.62 -35.96 -4.45
C VAL A 865 -31.13 -35.73 -4.34
N THR A 866 -31.82 -35.64 -5.47
CA THR A 866 -33.29 -35.46 -5.51
C THR A 866 -34.03 -36.70 -5.01
N ASP A 867 -33.53 -37.90 -5.26
CA ASP A 867 -34.09 -39.13 -4.68
C ASP A 867 -33.92 -39.18 -3.15
N ALA A 868 -32.81 -38.66 -2.62
CA ALA A 868 -32.67 -38.46 -1.17
C ALA A 868 -33.64 -37.40 -0.63
N LEU A 869 -33.84 -36.27 -1.32
CA LEU A 869 -34.81 -35.24 -0.91
C LEU A 869 -36.26 -35.75 -0.89
N LYS A 870 -36.63 -36.69 -1.77
CA LYS A 870 -37.96 -37.33 -1.76
C LYS A 870 -38.18 -38.23 -0.54
N ASN A 871 -37.10 -38.64 0.13
CA ASN A 871 -37.21 -39.49 1.30
C ASN A 871 -37.75 -38.69 2.50
N PRO A 872 -38.82 -39.14 3.18
CA PRO A 872 -39.40 -38.43 4.32
C PRO A 872 -38.46 -38.30 5.53
N GLN A 873 -37.37 -39.07 5.53
CA GLN A 873 -36.33 -39.01 6.56
C GLN A 873 -35.30 -37.90 6.35
N CYS A 874 -35.30 -37.24 5.19
CA CYS A 874 -34.37 -36.16 4.87
C CYS A 874 -34.74 -34.87 5.62
N ASN A 875 -33.82 -34.40 6.46
CA ASN A 875 -34.01 -33.21 7.30
C ASN A 875 -33.35 -31.94 6.74
N LEU A 876 -32.86 -31.97 5.49
CA LEU A 876 -32.22 -30.82 4.87
C LEU A 876 -33.22 -29.66 4.73
N GLN A 877 -32.80 -28.49 5.21
CA GLN A 877 -33.51 -27.22 5.14
C GLN A 877 -32.90 -26.29 4.09
N SER A 878 -31.58 -26.38 3.88
CA SER A 878 -30.84 -25.57 2.92
C SER A 878 -29.92 -26.44 2.08
N LEU A 879 -30.01 -26.27 0.75
CA LEU A 879 -29.19 -26.98 -0.22
C LEU A 879 -28.64 -25.99 -1.25
N VAL A 880 -27.31 -25.91 -1.34
CA VAL A 880 -26.61 -25.03 -2.29
C VAL A 880 -25.94 -25.88 -3.37
N LEU A 881 -26.34 -25.67 -4.62
CA LEU A 881 -25.92 -26.44 -5.79
C LEU A 881 -25.47 -25.52 -6.95
N ARG A 882 -24.87 -24.39 -6.61
CA ARG A 882 -24.38 -23.42 -7.58
C ARG A 882 -23.26 -24.00 -8.44
N ARG A 883 -23.22 -23.70 -9.74
CA ARG A 883 -22.16 -24.19 -10.67
C ARG A 883 -21.95 -25.72 -10.60
N CYS A 884 -23.03 -26.48 -10.54
CA CYS A 884 -22.98 -27.95 -10.49
C CYS A 884 -23.11 -28.63 -11.87
N HIS A 885 -23.02 -27.86 -12.96
CA HIS A 885 -23.18 -28.31 -14.35
C HIS A 885 -24.56 -28.90 -14.67
N PHE A 886 -25.62 -28.36 -14.08
CA PHE A 886 -26.99 -28.76 -14.40
C PHE A 886 -27.49 -28.10 -15.67
N THR A 887 -28.27 -28.85 -16.45
CA THR A 887 -28.97 -28.36 -17.64
C THR A 887 -30.48 -28.28 -17.40
N SER A 888 -31.26 -27.92 -18.41
CA SER A 888 -32.73 -27.92 -18.34
C SER A 888 -33.32 -29.28 -17.95
N LEU A 889 -32.62 -30.40 -18.23
CA LEU A 889 -33.04 -31.76 -17.85
C LEU A 889 -33.13 -31.96 -16.34
N SER A 890 -32.26 -31.29 -15.57
CA SER A 890 -32.31 -31.30 -14.10
C SER A 890 -33.63 -30.74 -13.55
N GLY A 891 -34.32 -29.89 -14.30
CA GLY A 891 -35.60 -29.30 -13.92
C GLY A 891 -36.66 -30.34 -13.56
N GLU A 892 -36.73 -31.47 -14.27
CA GLU A 892 -37.70 -32.54 -13.98
C GLU A 892 -37.43 -33.21 -12.63
N HIS A 893 -36.16 -33.54 -12.37
CA HIS A 893 -35.73 -34.20 -11.14
C HIS A 893 -35.94 -33.30 -9.91
N LEU A 894 -35.54 -32.03 -10.01
CA LEU A 894 -35.71 -31.03 -8.96
C LEU A 894 -37.19 -30.78 -8.66
N SER A 895 -38.02 -30.60 -9.68
CA SER A 895 -39.46 -30.38 -9.55
C SER A 895 -40.14 -31.55 -8.85
N SER A 896 -39.80 -32.79 -9.24
CA SER A 896 -40.31 -34.00 -8.60
C SER A 896 -39.95 -34.07 -7.11
N ALA A 897 -38.71 -33.70 -6.74
CA ALA A 897 -38.30 -33.67 -5.34
C ALA A 897 -39.02 -32.59 -4.52
N LEU A 898 -39.17 -31.38 -5.06
CA LEU A 898 -39.82 -30.26 -4.39
C LEU A 898 -41.31 -30.49 -4.08
N LEU A 899 -41.99 -31.33 -4.88
CA LEU A 899 -43.38 -31.72 -4.62
C LEU A 899 -43.54 -32.68 -3.44
N CYS A 900 -42.52 -33.50 -3.18
CA CYS A 900 -42.50 -34.54 -2.15
C CYS A 900 -41.87 -34.06 -0.83
N ASN A 901 -40.81 -33.25 -0.92
CA ASN A 901 -40.05 -32.79 0.22
C ASN A 901 -40.81 -31.71 1.02
N ARG A 902 -40.69 -31.77 2.35
CA ARG A 902 -41.37 -30.84 3.28
C ARG A 902 -40.43 -30.07 4.20
N SER A 903 -39.14 -30.40 4.17
CA SER A 903 -38.11 -29.85 5.05
C SER A 903 -37.32 -28.72 4.40
N LEU A 904 -37.10 -28.79 3.08
CA LEU A 904 -36.28 -27.85 2.33
C LEU A 904 -36.99 -26.49 2.20
N THR A 905 -36.40 -25.46 2.79
CA THR A 905 -36.88 -24.08 2.76
C THR A 905 -36.02 -23.20 1.85
N HIS A 906 -34.78 -23.60 1.57
CA HIS A 906 -33.83 -22.83 0.80
C HIS A 906 -33.12 -23.69 -0.27
N LEU A 907 -33.08 -23.20 -1.51
CA LEU A 907 -32.43 -23.86 -2.64
C LEU A 907 -31.70 -22.84 -3.52
N ASP A 908 -30.38 -22.96 -3.61
CA ASP A 908 -29.55 -22.17 -4.53
C ASP A 908 -29.13 -23.05 -5.73
N LEU A 909 -29.54 -22.64 -6.93
CA LEU A 909 -29.23 -23.28 -8.21
C LEU A 909 -28.43 -22.35 -9.13
N GLY A 910 -27.87 -21.25 -8.62
CA GLY A 910 -27.21 -20.22 -9.40
C GLY A 910 -26.09 -20.76 -10.29
N SER A 911 -25.84 -20.07 -11.40
CA SER A 911 -24.76 -20.34 -12.36
C SER A 911 -24.79 -21.76 -12.93
N ASN A 912 -25.98 -22.37 -13.03
CA ASN A 912 -26.25 -23.59 -13.78
C ASN A 912 -27.00 -23.27 -15.08
N TRP A 913 -26.94 -24.14 -16.08
CA TRP A 913 -27.55 -23.90 -17.39
C TRP A 913 -28.99 -24.42 -17.46
N LEU A 914 -29.83 -24.04 -16.50
CA LEU A 914 -31.22 -24.48 -16.42
C LEU A 914 -32.05 -23.98 -17.61
N GLN A 915 -31.76 -22.76 -18.10
CA GLN A 915 -32.51 -22.09 -19.17
C GLN A 915 -34.00 -21.93 -18.82
N ASP A 916 -34.76 -21.30 -19.73
CA ASP A 916 -36.18 -21.03 -19.51
C ASP A 916 -37.01 -22.32 -19.33
N ASP A 917 -36.69 -23.38 -20.09
CA ASP A 917 -37.39 -24.67 -20.02
C ASP A 917 -37.20 -25.37 -18.65
N GLY A 918 -35.99 -25.35 -18.09
CA GLY A 918 -35.72 -25.94 -16.77
C GLY A 918 -36.44 -25.19 -15.65
N VAL A 919 -36.44 -23.85 -15.70
CA VAL A 919 -37.14 -23.02 -14.71
C VAL A 919 -38.66 -23.13 -14.83
N LYS A 920 -39.19 -23.32 -16.04
CA LYS A 920 -40.62 -23.59 -16.24
C LYS A 920 -41.08 -24.83 -15.48
N LEU A 921 -40.31 -25.91 -15.52
CA LEU A 921 -40.62 -27.13 -14.74
C LEU A 921 -40.62 -26.84 -13.23
N LEU A 922 -39.64 -26.08 -12.74
CA LEU A 922 -39.60 -25.65 -11.33
C LEU A 922 -40.84 -24.81 -10.97
N CYS A 923 -41.25 -23.90 -11.85
CA CYS A 923 -42.46 -23.09 -11.67
C CYS A 923 -43.72 -23.95 -11.57
N ASP A 924 -43.83 -25.03 -12.35
CA ASP A 924 -44.96 -25.97 -12.25
C ASP A 924 -45.02 -26.63 -10.85
N ALA A 925 -43.87 -26.96 -10.25
CA ALA A 925 -43.80 -27.45 -8.88
C ALA A 925 -44.17 -26.37 -7.85
N PHE A 926 -43.71 -25.13 -8.03
CA PHE A 926 -44.01 -24.03 -7.10
C PHE A 926 -45.48 -23.62 -7.07
N ARG A 927 -46.21 -23.79 -8.18
CA ARG A 927 -47.67 -23.58 -8.20
C ARG A 927 -48.42 -24.58 -7.33
N HIS A 928 -47.80 -25.70 -6.99
CA HIS A 928 -48.44 -26.73 -6.19
C HIS A 928 -48.38 -26.38 -4.69
N PRO A 929 -49.51 -26.44 -3.95
CA PRO A 929 -49.55 -26.10 -2.52
C PRO A 929 -48.69 -27.00 -1.61
N SER A 930 -48.16 -28.10 -2.14
CA SER A 930 -47.28 -28.99 -1.38
C SER A 930 -45.84 -28.49 -1.27
N CYS A 931 -45.41 -27.55 -2.11
CA CYS A 931 -44.05 -27.03 -2.10
C CYS A 931 -43.85 -26.04 -0.93
N HIS A 932 -42.90 -26.35 -0.03
CA HIS A 932 -42.62 -25.58 1.19
C HIS A 932 -41.42 -24.62 1.05
N LEU A 933 -40.81 -24.55 -0.15
CA LEU A 933 -39.64 -23.73 -0.41
C LEU A 933 -39.98 -22.25 -0.17
N GLN A 934 -39.14 -21.57 0.60
CA GLN A 934 -39.30 -20.16 0.96
C GLN A 934 -38.32 -19.27 0.21
N GLU A 935 -37.16 -19.81 -0.18
CA GLU A 935 -36.10 -19.07 -0.84
C GLU A 935 -35.54 -19.86 -2.02
N LEU A 936 -35.48 -19.20 -3.18
CA LEU A 936 -34.96 -19.76 -4.42
C LEU A 936 -33.99 -18.79 -5.08
N GLU A 937 -32.86 -19.33 -5.54
CA GLU A 937 -31.88 -18.54 -6.28
C GLU A 937 -31.57 -19.15 -7.63
N LEU A 938 -31.70 -18.30 -8.64
CA LEU A 938 -31.45 -18.65 -10.03
C LEU A 938 -30.45 -17.66 -10.64
N LEU A 939 -29.52 -17.15 -9.83
CA LEU A 939 -28.52 -16.17 -10.22
C LEU A 939 -27.67 -16.71 -11.39
N GLY A 940 -27.72 -16.12 -12.58
CA GLY A 940 -26.91 -16.57 -13.72
C GLY A 940 -27.32 -17.94 -14.28
N CYS A 941 -28.63 -18.24 -14.30
CA CYS A 941 -29.17 -19.49 -14.83
C CYS A 941 -29.48 -19.51 -16.33
N VAL A 942 -29.02 -18.48 -17.06
CA VAL A 942 -29.27 -18.26 -18.50
C VAL A 942 -30.76 -18.10 -18.79
N LEU A 943 -31.44 -17.31 -17.97
CA LEU A 943 -32.87 -17.01 -18.10
C LEU A 943 -33.09 -15.78 -18.98
N THR A 944 -34.21 -15.77 -19.70
CA THR A 944 -34.64 -14.63 -20.52
C THR A 944 -36.01 -14.11 -20.10
N SER A 945 -36.52 -13.09 -20.78
CA SER A 945 -37.88 -12.57 -20.55
C SER A 945 -38.98 -13.65 -20.72
N THR A 946 -38.72 -14.75 -21.45
CA THR A 946 -39.74 -15.76 -21.73
C THR A 946 -40.20 -16.53 -20.49
N CYS A 947 -39.30 -16.79 -19.53
CA CYS A 947 -39.65 -17.50 -18.29
C CYS A 947 -40.42 -16.62 -17.28
N CYS A 948 -40.46 -15.30 -17.48
CA CYS A 948 -41.08 -14.36 -16.52
C CYS A 948 -42.58 -14.59 -16.36
N LEU A 949 -43.28 -15.09 -17.39
CA LEU A 949 -44.69 -15.48 -17.29
C LEU A 949 -44.89 -16.67 -16.35
N ASP A 950 -44.01 -17.68 -16.45
CA ASP A 950 -44.08 -18.86 -15.61
C ASP A 950 -43.73 -18.53 -14.15
N LEU A 951 -42.71 -17.70 -13.94
CA LEU A 951 -42.31 -17.17 -12.63
C LEU A 951 -43.40 -16.30 -12.00
N ALA A 952 -44.00 -15.38 -12.75
CA ALA A 952 -45.11 -14.54 -12.29
C ALA A 952 -46.30 -15.40 -11.83
N SER A 953 -46.64 -16.43 -12.61
CA SER A 953 -47.67 -17.41 -12.24
C SER A 953 -47.31 -18.19 -10.97
N ALA A 954 -46.04 -18.60 -10.80
CA ALA A 954 -45.58 -19.28 -9.58
C ALA A 954 -45.68 -18.37 -8.35
N ILE A 955 -45.23 -17.11 -8.44
CA ILE A 955 -45.29 -16.12 -7.35
C ILE A 955 -46.73 -15.89 -6.87
N LEU A 956 -47.70 -15.86 -7.78
CA LEU A 956 -49.11 -15.61 -7.45
C LEU A 956 -49.80 -16.78 -6.76
N ASN A 957 -49.37 -18.01 -7.07
CA ASN A 957 -50.02 -19.23 -6.59
C ASN A 957 -49.27 -19.90 -5.43
N ASN A 958 -48.05 -19.46 -5.12
CA ASN A 958 -47.26 -19.99 -4.01
C ASN A 958 -47.44 -19.14 -2.73
N THR A 959 -47.77 -19.80 -1.62
CA THR A 959 -48.01 -19.14 -0.32
C THR A 959 -46.78 -19.08 0.59
N HIS A 960 -45.68 -19.74 0.20
CA HIS A 960 -44.49 -19.94 1.03
C HIS A 960 -43.27 -19.16 0.55
N LEU A 961 -43.12 -18.93 -0.76
CA LEU A 961 -41.98 -18.26 -1.37
C LEU A 961 -41.93 -16.79 -0.92
N ARG A 962 -40.83 -16.43 -0.24
CA ARG A 962 -40.54 -15.09 0.28
C ARG A 962 -39.35 -14.44 -0.42
N SER A 963 -38.43 -15.22 -0.96
CA SER A 963 -37.19 -14.72 -1.55
C SER A 963 -36.95 -15.33 -2.93
N LEU A 964 -36.67 -14.49 -3.91
CA LEU A 964 -36.34 -14.91 -5.27
C LEU A 964 -35.17 -14.11 -5.83
N ASP A 965 -34.08 -14.79 -6.20
CA ASP A 965 -33.00 -14.19 -7.01
C ASP A 965 -33.15 -14.55 -8.46
N LEU A 966 -33.07 -13.54 -9.31
CA LEU A 966 -32.95 -13.70 -10.74
C LEU A 966 -31.77 -12.92 -11.31
N GLY A 967 -30.84 -12.43 -10.47
CA GLY A 967 -29.71 -11.64 -10.95
C GLY A 967 -28.84 -12.38 -11.98
N HIS A 968 -28.03 -11.64 -12.72
CA HIS A 968 -27.20 -12.11 -13.83
C HIS A 968 -27.97 -12.91 -14.91
N ASN A 969 -29.24 -12.58 -15.15
CA ASN A 969 -30.04 -13.16 -16.24
C ASN A 969 -30.61 -12.07 -17.15
N GLU A 970 -30.74 -12.34 -18.45
CA GLU A 970 -31.20 -11.36 -19.44
C GLU A 970 -32.74 -11.22 -19.48
N LEU A 971 -33.34 -10.87 -18.34
CA LEU A 971 -34.79 -10.70 -18.21
C LEU A 971 -35.32 -9.49 -18.98
N GLN A 972 -34.51 -8.43 -19.08
CA GLN A 972 -34.85 -7.15 -19.71
C GLN A 972 -36.08 -6.46 -19.09
N ASP A 973 -36.42 -5.27 -19.59
CA ASP A 973 -37.54 -4.48 -19.06
C ASP A 973 -38.90 -5.18 -19.24
N ASP A 974 -39.10 -5.88 -20.37
CA ASP A 974 -40.33 -6.62 -20.65
C ASP A 974 -40.58 -7.76 -19.66
N GLY A 975 -39.53 -8.50 -19.28
CA GLY A 975 -39.64 -9.56 -18.27
C GLY A 975 -39.96 -9.01 -16.88
N VAL A 976 -39.28 -7.93 -16.47
CA VAL A 976 -39.55 -7.27 -15.18
C VAL A 976 -40.93 -6.62 -15.14
N LYS A 977 -41.46 -6.15 -16.27
CA LYS A 977 -42.85 -5.67 -16.34
C LYS A 977 -43.85 -6.77 -16.00
N VAL A 978 -43.67 -7.98 -16.55
CA VAL A 978 -44.50 -9.16 -16.24
C VAL A 978 -44.38 -9.53 -14.76
N LEU A 979 -43.16 -9.56 -14.22
CA LEU A 979 -42.95 -9.82 -12.78
C LEU A 979 -43.60 -8.74 -11.91
N SER A 980 -43.53 -7.47 -12.32
CA SER A 980 -44.12 -6.33 -11.62
C SER A 980 -45.65 -6.42 -11.54
N GLU A 981 -46.31 -6.95 -12.56
CA GLU A 981 -47.75 -7.26 -12.51
C GLU A 981 -48.08 -8.27 -11.41
N ALA A 982 -47.31 -9.35 -11.30
CA ALA A 982 -47.49 -10.33 -10.22
C ALA A 982 -47.16 -9.75 -8.84
N LEU A 983 -46.07 -8.99 -8.73
CA LEU A 983 -45.64 -8.38 -7.46
C LEU A 983 -46.64 -7.35 -6.92
N ARG A 984 -47.41 -6.69 -7.78
CA ARG A 984 -48.47 -5.76 -7.34
C ARG A 984 -49.70 -6.47 -6.75
N HIS A 985 -49.85 -7.76 -7.03
CA HIS A 985 -51.02 -8.49 -6.59
C HIS A 985 -51.04 -8.65 -5.06
N PRO A 986 -52.20 -8.46 -4.38
CA PRO A 986 -52.28 -8.55 -2.92
C PRO A 986 -51.85 -9.89 -2.32
N ASN A 987 -51.94 -10.98 -3.11
CA ASN A 987 -51.53 -12.32 -2.69
C ASN A 987 -50.01 -12.57 -2.83
N CYS A 988 -49.25 -11.64 -3.42
CA CYS A 988 -47.81 -11.79 -3.56
C CYS A 988 -47.13 -11.79 -2.19
N ASN A 989 -46.36 -12.84 -1.91
CA ASN A 989 -45.68 -13.05 -0.62
C ASN A 989 -44.18 -12.70 -0.64
N ILE A 990 -43.66 -12.24 -1.79
CA ILE A 990 -42.25 -11.94 -1.97
C ILE A 990 -41.84 -10.73 -1.12
N GLU A 991 -40.84 -10.96 -0.28
CA GLU A 991 -40.20 -9.99 0.61
C GLU A 991 -38.85 -9.52 0.04
N ARG A 992 -38.17 -10.37 -0.73
CA ARG A 992 -36.82 -10.09 -1.27
C ARG A 992 -36.75 -10.48 -2.73
N LEU A 993 -36.25 -9.55 -3.54
CA LEU A 993 -36.11 -9.73 -4.98
C LEU A 993 -34.71 -9.31 -5.45
N GLY A 994 -33.99 -10.24 -6.05
CA GLY A 994 -32.72 -9.99 -6.71
C GLY A 994 -32.89 -9.81 -8.22
N LEU A 995 -32.46 -8.67 -8.74
CA LEU A 995 -32.48 -8.31 -10.17
C LEU A 995 -31.16 -7.64 -10.58
N GLU A 996 -30.05 -8.00 -9.94
CA GLU A 996 -28.74 -7.47 -10.28
C GLU A 996 -28.33 -7.91 -11.69
N TYR A 997 -27.78 -7.02 -12.51
CA TYR A 997 -27.34 -7.34 -13.88
C TYR A 997 -28.40 -8.09 -14.69
N CYS A 998 -29.63 -7.55 -14.74
CA CYS A 998 -30.75 -8.16 -15.45
C CYS A 998 -31.05 -7.53 -16.82
N GLY A 999 -30.19 -6.63 -17.29
CA GLY A 999 -30.41 -5.85 -18.51
C GLY A 999 -31.51 -4.80 -18.37
N LEU A 1000 -31.70 -4.26 -17.17
CA LEU A 1000 -32.76 -3.29 -16.87
C LEU A 1000 -32.36 -1.86 -17.20
N THR A 1001 -33.28 -1.10 -17.78
CA THR A 1001 -33.08 0.31 -18.14
C THR A 1001 -34.03 1.24 -17.36
N SER A 1002 -34.04 2.54 -17.69
CA SER A 1002 -34.97 3.51 -17.10
C SER A 1002 -36.45 3.17 -17.34
N LEU A 1003 -36.76 2.32 -18.33
CA LEU A 1003 -38.13 1.95 -18.71
C LEU A 1003 -38.82 1.12 -17.62
N CYS A 1004 -38.14 0.18 -16.98
CA CYS A 1004 -38.75 -0.65 -15.93
C CYS A 1004 -38.96 0.10 -14.60
N CYS A 1005 -38.30 1.24 -14.39
CA CYS A 1005 -38.41 2.00 -13.14
C CYS A 1005 -39.84 2.49 -12.86
N GLN A 1006 -40.65 2.70 -13.90
CA GLN A 1006 -42.08 3.03 -13.72
C GLN A 1006 -42.85 1.84 -13.13
N ASP A 1007 -42.62 0.64 -13.64
CA ASP A 1007 -43.26 -0.59 -13.17
C ASP A 1007 -42.79 -0.93 -11.75
N LEU A 1008 -41.48 -0.88 -11.48
CA LEU A 1008 -40.92 -1.07 -10.14
C LEU A 1008 -41.44 -0.02 -9.14
N SER A 1009 -41.56 1.24 -9.55
CA SER A 1009 -42.13 2.28 -8.68
C SER A 1009 -43.58 1.99 -8.34
N SER A 1010 -44.35 1.43 -9.29
CA SER A 1010 -45.72 1.00 -9.02
C SER A 1010 -45.79 -0.18 -8.05
N VAL A 1011 -44.85 -1.12 -8.13
CA VAL A 1011 -44.70 -2.22 -7.15
C VAL A 1011 -44.41 -1.67 -5.76
N LEU A 1012 -43.41 -0.79 -5.63
CA LEU A 1012 -43.01 -0.22 -4.33
C LEU A 1012 -44.11 0.61 -3.66
N ARG A 1013 -45.05 1.15 -4.44
CA ARG A 1013 -46.21 1.90 -3.93
C ARG A 1013 -47.30 0.97 -3.38
N SER A 1014 -47.59 -0.14 -4.07
CA SER A 1014 -48.74 -0.98 -3.72
C SER A 1014 -48.39 -2.23 -2.90
N ASN A 1015 -47.22 -2.84 -3.12
CA ASN A 1015 -46.81 -4.06 -2.45
C ASN A 1015 -46.40 -3.76 -0.99
N GLN A 1016 -47.03 -4.47 -0.05
CA GLN A 1016 -46.81 -4.27 1.40
C GLN A 1016 -45.80 -5.25 2.02
N ASN A 1017 -45.32 -6.23 1.26
CA ASN A 1017 -44.44 -7.31 1.72
C ASN A 1017 -42.98 -7.10 1.28
N LEU A 1018 -42.73 -6.47 0.13
CA LEU A 1018 -41.38 -6.29 -0.43
C LEU A 1018 -40.53 -5.34 0.44
N ILE A 1019 -39.52 -5.89 1.10
CA ILE A 1019 -38.61 -5.18 2.01
C ILE A 1019 -37.20 -5.01 1.44
N LYS A 1020 -36.76 -5.83 0.50
CA LYS A 1020 -35.44 -5.72 -0.12
C LYS A 1020 -35.50 -5.91 -1.64
N ILE A 1021 -34.81 -5.05 -2.37
CA ILE A 1021 -34.60 -5.20 -3.81
C ILE A 1021 -33.14 -4.90 -4.16
N ASN A 1022 -32.52 -5.76 -4.96
CA ASN A 1022 -31.19 -5.54 -5.51
C ASN A 1022 -31.30 -5.22 -7.01
N LEU A 1023 -30.92 -4.01 -7.39
CA LEU A 1023 -30.92 -3.50 -8.78
C LEU A 1023 -29.50 -3.14 -9.27
N ARG A 1024 -28.47 -3.63 -8.59
CA ARG A 1024 -27.07 -3.37 -8.94
C ARG A 1024 -26.75 -3.77 -10.39
N GLN A 1025 -25.74 -3.13 -10.96
CA GLN A 1025 -25.24 -3.43 -12.30
C GLN A 1025 -26.30 -3.37 -13.42
N ASN A 1026 -27.32 -2.53 -13.27
CA ASN A 1026 -28.30 -2.21 -14.31
C ASN A 1026 -28.13 -0.78 -14.83
N THR A 1027 -28.63 -0.51 -16.03
CA THR A 1027 -28.52 0.79 -16.72
C THR A 1027 -29.77 1.66 -16.51
N LEU A 1028 -30.19 1.83 -15.26
CA LEU A 1028 -31.42 2.58 -14.92
C LEU A 1028 -31.37 4.07 -15.30
N GLY A 1029 -30.16 4.65 -15.37
CA GLY A 1029 -29.94 6.04 -15.73
C GLY A 1029 -30.52 7.05 -14.72
N HIS A 1030 -30.24 8.34 -14.95
CA HIS A 1030 -30.72 9.44 -14.10
C HIS A 1030 -32.25 9.48 -14.00
N GLU A 1031 -32.95 9.33 -15.14
CA GLU A 1031 -34.42 9.36 -15.19
C GLU A 1031 -35.05 8.21 -14.39
N GLY A 1032 -34.48 7.01 -14.45
CA GLY A 1032 -34.98 5.85 -13.71
C GLY A 1032 -34.83 6.02 -12.20
N VAL A 1033 -33.68 6.53 -11.74
CA VAL A 1033 -33.44 6.81 -10.32
C VAL A 1033 -34.37 7.90 -9.80
N MET A 1034 -34.64 8.94 -10.58
CA MET A 1034 -35.61 9.97 -10.22
C MET A 1034 -36.98 9.38 -9.91
N LYS A 1035 -37.50 8.50 -10.80
CA LYS A 1035 -38.79 7.80 -10.58
C LYS A 1035 -38.78 6.95 -9.31
N LEU A 1036 -37.70 6.20 -9.07
CA LEU A 1036 -37.56 5.42 -7.84
C LEU A 1036 -37.52 6.33 -6.60
N CYS A 1037 -36.79 7.44 -6.63
CA CYS A 1037 -36.71 8.38 -5.52
C CYS A 1037 -38.09 8.95 -5.14
N GLU A 1038 -38.95 9.24 -6.11
CA GLU A 1038 -40.32 9.72 -5.83
C GLU A 1038 -41.12 8.76 -4.96
N VAL A 1039 -41.08 7.46 -5.26
CA VAL A 1039 -41.81 6.46 -4.46
C VAL A 1039 -41.11 6.13 -3.14
N LEU A 1040 -39.79 6.15 -3.09
CA LEU A 1040 -39.03 5.82 -1.88
C LEU A 1040 -39.22 6.85 -0.75
N ARG A 1041 -39.59 8.09 -1.09
CA ARG A 1041 -39.99 9.14 -0.14
C ARG A 1041 -41.42 8.95 0.39
N SER A 1042 -42.24 8.15 -0.28
CA SER A 1042 -43.64 7.94 0.13
C SER A 1042 -43.71 7.10 1.41
N PRO A 1043 -44.56 7.45 2.38
CA PRO A 1043 -44.79 6.64 3.58
C PRO A 1043 -45.46 5.28 3.27
N GLU A 1044 -45.99 5.12 2.06
CA GLU A 1044 -46.60 3.88 1.56
C GLU A 1044 -45.54 2.82 1.22
N CYS A 1045 -44.30 3.24 0.92
CA CYS A 1045 -43.21 2.34 0.57
C CYS A 1045 -42.69 1.59 1.82
N LYS A 1046 -42.67 0.25 1.77
CA LYS A 1046 -42.19 -0.61 2.86
C LYS A 1046 -40.74 -1.09 2.68
N LEU A 1047 -40.09 -0.67 1.60
CA LEU A 1047 -38.73 -1.07 1.29
C LEU A 1047 -37.76 -0.60 2.38
N LYS A 1048 -36.93 -1.52 2.86
CA LYS A 1048 -35.89 -1.28 3.87
C LYS A 1048 -34.49 -1.31 3.28
N VAL A 1049 -34.27 -2.06 2.20
CA VAL A 1049 -32.96 -2.14 1.56
C VAL A 1049 -33.09 -2.02 0.04
N LEU A 1050 -32.30 -1.11 -0.52
CA LEU A 1050 -32.13 -0.94 -1.96
C LEU A 1050 -30.65 -1.13 -2.32
N GLY A 1051 -30.36 -2.11 -3.18
CA GLY A 1051 -29.04 -2.28 -3.79
C GLY A 1051 -28.95 -1.54 -5.11
N VAL A 1052 -28.03 -0.58 -5.23
CA VAL A 1052 -27.74 0.16 -6.47
C VAL A 1052 -26.25 0.50 -6.51
N CYS A 1053 -25.63 0.53 -7.70
CA CYS A 1053 -24.19 0.82 -7.84
C CYS A 1053 -23.94 2.33 -7.90
N LYS A 1054 -22.97 2.83 -7.12
CA LYS A 1054 -22.63 4.26 -7.12
C LYS A 1054 -22.10 4.71 -8.48
N GLU A 1055 -21.30 3.89 -9.14
CA GLU A 1055 -20.64 4.20 -10.41
C GLU A 1055 -21.62 4.29 -11.59
N ALA A 1056 -22.86 3.82 -11.41
CA ALA A 1056 -23.87 3.81 -12.46
C ALA A 1056 -24.64 5.14 -12.61
N PHE A 1057 -24.40 6.13 -11.73
CA PHE A 1057 -25.18 7.38 -11.68
C PHE A 1057 -24.30 8.63 -11.62
N ASP A 1058 -24.85 9.75 -12.08
CA ASP A 1058 -24.24 11.08 -11.90
C ASP A 1058 -24.38 11.57 -10.44
N GLU A 1059 -23.60 12.59 -10.07
CA GLU A 1059 -23.62 13.16 -8.70
C GLU A 1059 -25.01 13.67 -8.29
N GLU A 1060 -25.82 14.12 -9.25
CA GLU A 1060 -27.15 14.68 -8.97
C GLU A 1060 -28.15 13.58 -8.59
N ALA A 1061 -28.21 12.50 -9.35
CA ALA A 1061 -28.99 11.30 -9.02
C ALA A 1061 -28.57 10.71 -7.66
N TRP A 1062 -27.27 10.78 -7.33
CA TRP A 1062 -26.80 10.31 -6.04
C TRP A 1062 -27.25 11.20 -4.87
N LYS A 1063 -27.17 12.53 -5.02
CA LYS A 1063 -27.71 13.48 -4.01
C LYS A 1063 -29.20 13.26 -3.77
N LEU A 1064 -29.95 12.87 -4.79
CA LEU A 1064 -31.37 12.56 -4.66
C LEU A 1064 -31.63 11.31 -3.82
N LEU A 1065 -30.83 10.25 -3.99
CA LEU A 1065 -30.88 9.04 -3.17
C LEU A 1065 -30.45 9.32 -1.72
N GLU A 1066 -29.44 10.15 -1.50
CA GLU A 1066 -29.06 10.59 -0.16
C GLU A 1066 -30.19 11.39 0.52
N ALA A 1067 -30.85 12.29 -0.22
CA ALA A 1067 -32.01 13.01 0.28
C ALA A 1067 -33.19 12.08 0.63
N VAL A 1068 -33.36 10.97 -0.10
CA VAL A 1068 -34.34 9.93 0.24
C VAL A 1068 -34.01 9.33 1.61
N GLN A 1069 -32.76 8.96 1.89
CA GLN A 1069 -32.37 8.38 3.20
C GLN A 1069 -32.62 9.35 4.37
N VAL A 1070 -32.50 10.66 4.14
CA VAL A 1070 -32.87 11.68 5.14
C VAL A 1070 -34.38 11.70 5.39
N SER A 1071 -35.19 11.61 4.32
CA SER A 1071 -36.66 11.60 4.43
C SER A 1071 -37.25 10.27 4.90
N ASN A 1072 -36.56 9.16 4.65
CA ASN A 1072 -36.94 7.80 5.02
C ASN A 1072 -35.76 7.12 5.74
N PRO A 1073 -35.58 7.38 7.05
CA PRO A 1073 -34.43 6.90 7.82
C PRO A 1073 -34.40 5.38 8.01
N HIS A 1074 -35.48 4.68 7.65
CA HIS A 1074 -35.55 3.22 7.72
C HIS A 1074 -35.05 2.53 6.43
N LEU A 1075 -34.75 3.29 5.38
CA LEU A 1075 -34.22 2.79 4.11
C LEU A 1075 -32.68 2.85 4.07
N ILE A 1076 -32.08 1.69 3.87
CA ILE A 1076 -30.64 1.51 3.68
C ILE A 1076 -30.34 1.34 2.20
N ILE A 1077 -29.51 2.21 1.65
CA ILE A 1077 -29.03 2.11 0.26
C ILE A 1077 -27.61 1.53 0.28
N LYS A 1078 -27.45 0.29 -0.20
CA LYS A 1078 -26.16 -0.43 -0.23
C LYS A 1078 -25.38 -0.12 -1.50
N ARG A 1079 -24.16 0.44 -1.34
CA ARG A 1079 -23.42 1.20 -2.37
C ARG A 1079 -22.34 0.40 -3.12
N ASP A 1080 -21.57 -0.43 -2.41
CA ASP A 1080 -20.33 -1.03 -2.95
C ASP A 1080 -20.38 -2.57 -3.06
N TYR A 1081 -19.50 -3.12 -3.89
CA TYR A 1081 -19.23 -4.56 -4.07
C TYR A 1081 -18.43 -5.17 -2.89
N THR A 1082 -17.69 -4.34 -2.15
CA THR A 1082 -16.59 -4.76 -1.26
C THR A 1082 -16.85 -4.54 0.23
N ASP A 1083 -18.09 -4.66 0.71
CA ASP A 1083 -18.35 -4.78 2.15
C ASP A 1083 -17.82 -6.14 2.63
N HIS A 1084 -16.49 -6.28 2.69
CA HIS A 1084 -15.77 -7.46 3.15
C HIS A 1084 -15.88 -7.68 4.67
N ASN A 1085 -16.59 -6.80 5.38
CA ASN A 1085 -17.04 -7.03 6.75
C ASN A 1085 -18.36 -7.81 6.81
N ASP A 1086 -19.03 -8.02 5.68
CA ASP A 1086 -20.06 -9.05 5.55
C ASP A 1086 -19.32 -10.38 5.30
N GLU A 1087 -18.98 -11.11 6.38
CA GLU A 1087 -18.88 -12.59 6.29
C GLU A 1087 -20.20 -13.23 5.78
N ASP A 1088 -21.22 -12.41 5.54
CA ASP A 1088 -22.56 -12.69 5.01
C ASP A 1088 -22.71 -12.32 3.51
N GLY A 1089 -21.68 -12.50 2.68
CA GLY A 1089 -21.71 -12.27 1.22
C GLY A 1089 -22.70 -13.12 0.39
N SER A 1090 -23.70 -13.73 1.03
CA SER A 1090 -24.86 -14.38 0.42
C SER A 1090 -26.08 -13.76 1.07
N TRP A 1091 -26.95 -13.09 0.31
CA TRP A 1091 -28.08 -12.30 0.83
C TRP A 1091 -29.22 -13.15 1.46
N TRP A 1092 -28.91 -14.42 1.78
CA TRP A 1092 -29.79 -15.51 2.17
C TRP A 1092 -29.17 -16.52 3.16
N ARG A 1093 -27.92 -16.36 3.64
CA ARG A 1093 -27.38 -17.38 4.57
C ARG A 1093 -28.18 -17.39 5.88
N CYS A 1094 -28.91 -18.49 6.08
CA CYS A 1094 -29.59 -18.88 7.31
C CYS A 1094 -28.70 -18.64 8.54
N THR A 1095 -29.20 -17.88 9.50
CA THR A 1095 -28.71 -17.86 10.89
C THR A 1095 -28.56 -19.26 11.43
#